data_AF-A0A2A6CQC3-F1
#
_entry.id   AF-A0A2A6CQC3-F1
#
_cell.length_a   1.000
_cell.length_b   1.000
_cell.length_c   1.000
_cell.angle_alpha   90.00
_cell.angle_beta   90.00
_cell.angle_gamma   90.00
#
_symmetry.space_group_name_H-M   'P 1'
#
loop_
_entity.id
_entity.type
_entity.pdbx_description
1 polymer ?
#
loop_
_entity_poly.entity_id
_entity_poly.type
_entity_poly.pdbx_seq_one_letter_code
_entity_poly.pdbx_strand_id
1 'polypeptide(L)'
;MLISLNSVRMRDIIMGHIRDMHPYNLRYLFYAVSPAETTFDSIADVKDYQEMMSPTMLLLIVVSMLLDKKNYAFNDTAINYITVLLYLLFKFSGNLMGIGLYCVVYEKVHLFELDIHNPWVWFLAFLTQDLIYYLGHRAMHEFGIFWIFHEMHHSSEYINFSTAVRKPAKCGSSELQYTPSLGPLEYIFCTPSNHRVHHGRNPYCIDRNYGGVLIIWDRLFGTFAAERKHEKIARSIKFFLIAKCHMRDENGKEYFPGFWNKFCSIFAPVGWLPGKKTRRFFVWKHLEDTTEGIPEVDYSKPKYDPETPFAEKVYSFVGAIFLVMFYAEINHKRMVSWDFISIIINKALFEAARMDLVMERIPDMHPYNLRYLFYAVTPAESTFDNIADVKDYQEMMSPAMLLLVVISLLLDKKNYAFNDTAINVVTVLLYMLFKYALTCSGSLVGLGLYCLVYEKVHLFELDIHNPWVWFLAFLTQDLVYYLGHRAMHEFGIFWIFHEMHHSSEYFNFSTAIRKPAYMELGSACFNVLQAVIIPPQLFIVHRHLNFIYQFWLHNEYTPSLGPLEYIFCTPSNHRVHHGRNPYCIDRNYGGVLIIWDRLFGTYAAEKDDEKVAYGLVHNINTFSLIGMHWTSLKYFLFEKCHMRDENGKEYFPGFWNKFCSIFAPVGWFPGMKTRRFFVWKHLEDTTEGIPKVDDSVPKYNPEIPFAEKVYLFIQGLMLVLFYLEINHKRMTMGYVDLSIQIALVVVAGQTASYYFDKHPGAIAIDFCRNLVTTADGILETHVTWEEFEQRLKDALETTASFGPNKNVINIGEGNGFASRCALVECDWRGEDATKLPKRVVLKMGLPLQAMVGDAPLEAWTMMEKGIRDMHNVECYSYDLFERFGNTQAVPIRFYARKLDDKNELAAQLCIKYAEDSRMMRSGDAATFDQMKQIVCALGKIQADSTKADIDGTQLKTTDVFGDYTKTMPKEHFMHIFDGVKQLEPSLIEPIEKVEAIMGEYHGTGLTSTIHKQLGMRPVLVNGDMRTENVLVDSATGDLRMLIDWQLSHLGIGVEDLLRLSFFAQSTEDRRATADELIEEMYAAFVDNLDTAPPPFTFEQLKKAYDILFPHCALFFTTGIVLLLRPNKPQPGDDEERHKRYEVCLDKARGVLEDIVTYHELNKKSGKYDINWNYV
;
A
#
# COMPACT_ATOMS: atom_id res chain seq x y z
N MET A 1 -40.95 8.58 -23.37
CA MET A 1 -40.62 8.34 -21.95
C MET A 1 -40.57 9.63 -21.12
N LEU A 2 -39.75 10.64 -21.41
CA LEU A 2 -39.61 11.80 -20.51
C LEU A 2 -40.86 12.71 -20.40
N ILE A 3 -41.67 12.80 -21.45
CA ILE A 3 -42.91 13.62 -21.47
C ILE A 3 -43.97 13.10 -20.47
N SER A 4 -43.93 11.82 -20.10
CA SER A 4 -44.91 11.20 -19.18
C SER A 4 -44.61 11.44 -17.69
N LEU A 5 -43.54 12.15 -17.32
CA LEU A 5 -43.25 12.49 -15.91
C LEU A 5 -44.06 13.70 -15.45
N ASN A 6 -44.98 13.53 -14.49
CA ASN A 6 -45.88 14.60 -14.03
C ASN A 6 -45.18 15.78 -13.30
N SER A 7 -43.91 15.67 -12.93
CA SER A 7 -43.16 16.75 -12.27
C SER A 7 -42.29 17.50 -13.28
N VAL A 8 -42.59 18.78 -13.51
CA VAL A 8 -41.82 19.68 -14.39
C VAL A 8 -40.37 19.80 -13.89
N ARG A 9 -40.18 19.98 -12.57
CA ARG A 9 -38.85 20.12 -11.94
C ARG A 9 -37.98 18.87 -12.10
N MET A 10 -38.59 17.68 -11.99
CA MET A 10 -37.86 16.41 -12.16
C MET A 10 -37.54 16.16 -13.65
N ARG A 11 -38.44 16.61 -14.55
CA ARG A 11 -38.23 16.58 -15.99
C ARG A 11 -37.08 17.49 -16.42
N ASP A 12 -36.98 18.69 -15.84
CA ASP A 12 -35.91 19.66 -16.13
C ASP A 12 -34.54 19.21 -15.59
N ILE A 13 -34.50 18.57 -14.41
CA ILE A 13 -33.26 17.98 -13.85
C ILE A 13 -32.75 16.84 -14.75
N ILE A 14 -33.64 15.93 -15.16
CA ILE A 14 -33.27 14.81 -16.04
C ILE A 14 -32.88 15.33 -17.43
N MET A 15 -33.61 16.32 -17.99
CA MET A 15 -33.25 16.94 -19.27
C MET A 15 -31.94 17.72 -19.18
N GLY A 16 -31.59 18.29 -18.03
CA GLY A 16 -30.29 18.90 -17.76
C GLY A 16 -29.16 17.88 -17.88
N HIS A 17 -29.25 16.76 -17.17
CA HIS A 17 -28.23 15.69 -17.26
C HIS A 17 -28.18 15.00 -18.64
N ILE A 18 -29.30 14.92 -19.37
CA ILE A 18 -29.32 14.42 -20.75
C ILE A 18 -28.70 15.42 -21.72
N ARG A 19 -28.83 16.73 -21.46
CA ARG A 19 -28.18 17.79 -22.26
C ARG A 19 -26.66 17.73 -22.17
N ASP A 20 -26.15 17.29 -21.01
CA ASP A 20 -24.73 17.12 -20.73
C ASP A 20 -24.18 15.76 -21.21
N MET A 21 -25.04 14.80 -21.58
CA MET A 21 -24.64 13.55 -22.25
C MET A 21 -24.53 13.78 -23.77
N HIS A 22 -23.37 13.50 -24.34
CA HIS A 22 -23.15 13.68 -25.77
C HIS A 22 -24.10 12.76 -26.59
N PRO A 23 -24.95 13.29 -27.51
CA PRO A 23 -25.97 12.51 -28.23
C PRO A 23 -25.42 11.33 -29.03
N TYR A 24 -24.12 11.37 -29.37
CA TYR A 24 -23.43 10.30 -30.10
C TYR A 24 -23.35 8.98 -29.32
N ASN A 25 -23.49 8.97 -27.99
CA ASN A 25 -23.32 7.72 -27.23
C ASN A 25 -24.50 6.76 -27.38
N LEU A 26 -25.71 7.27 -27.66
CA LEU A 26 -26.89 6.42 -27.85
C LEU A 26 -26.80 5.49 -29.08
N ARG A 27 -25.97 5.81 -30.08
CA ARG A 27 -25.82 4.99 -31.29
C ARG A 27 -25.15 3.63 -31.02
N TYR A 28 -24.31 3.56 -29.98
CA TYR A 28 -23.63 2.32 -29.59
C TYR A 28 -24.62 1.26 -29.05
N LEU A 29 -25.73 1.68 -28.42
CA LEU A 29 -26.81 0.77 -27.97
C LEU A 29 -27.51 0.04 -29.12
N PHE A 30 -27.48 0.61 -30.33
CA PHE A 30 -28.12 0.05 -31.52
C PHE A 30 -27.11 -0.56 -32.50
N TYR A 31 -25.84 -0.73 -32.09
CA TYR A 31 -24.75 -1.15 -32.99
C TYR A 31 -24.63 -0.24 -34.25
N ALA A 32 -25.04 1.02 -34.16
CA ALA A 32 -25.01 2.00 -35.24
C ALA A 32 -23.65 2.71 -35.30
N VAL A 33 -22.59 1.93 -35.54
CA VAL A 33 -21.19 2.36 -35.62
C VAL A 33 -20.59 1.94 -36.96
N SER A 34 -19.66 2.73 -37.49
CA SER A 34 -18.92 2.34 -38.69
C SER A 34 -17.67 1.50 -38.33
N PRO A 35 -17.21 0.60 -39.22
CA PRO A 35 -15.96 -0.14 -39.00
C PRO A 35 -14.78 0.79 -38.68
N ALA A 36 -14.65 1.89 -39.41
CA ALA A 36 -13.57 2.87 -39.21
C ALA A 36 -13.57 3.52 -37.81
N GLU A 37 -14.72 3.64 -37.14
CA GLU A 37 -14.80 4.21 -35.79
C GLU A 37 -14.41 3.23 -34.68
N THR A 38 -14.32 1.93 -34.99
CA THR A 38 -14.14 0.86 -34.00
C THR A 38 -12.98 -0.08 -34.33
N THR A 39 -12.25 0.19 -35.41
CA THR A 39 -10.97 -0.45 -35.74
C THR A 39 -9.83 0.34 -35.09
N PHE A 40 -8.99 -0.34 -34.31
CA PHE A 40 -7.80 0.22 -33.67
C PHE A 40 -6.59 -0.65 -33.97
N ASP A 41 -5.43 -0.02 -34.18
CA ASP A 41 -4.18 -0.72 -34.50
C ASP A 41 -3.53 -1.37 -33.27
N SER A 42 -3.90 -0.91 -32.07
CA SER A 42 -3.43 -1.44 -30.79
C SER A 42 -4.58 -1.76 -29.85
N ILE A 43 -4.44 -2.85 -29.10
CA ILE A 43 -5.38 -3.25 -28.04
C ILE A 43 -5.46 -2.18 -26.95
N ALA A 44 -4.36 -1.46 -26.68
CA ALA A 44 -4.34 -0.40 -25.68
C ALA A 44 -5.25 0.78 -26.03
N ASP A 45 -5.54 0.96 -27.32
CA ASP A 45 -6.38 2.06 -27.83
C ASP A 45 -7.86 1.67 -27.91
N VAL A 46 -8.19 0.38 -27.70
CA VAL A 46 -9.57 -0.11 -27.69
C VAL A 46 -10.30 0.42 -26.47
N LYS A 47 -11.30 1.25 -26.71
CA LYS A 47 -12.12 1.85 -25.66
C LYS A 47 -13.05 0.83 -25.02
N ASP A 48 -13.25 0.91 -23.70
CA ASP A 48 -14.29 0.13 -23.02
C ASP A 48 -15.67 0.75 -23.30
N TYR A 49 -16.27 0.33 -24.42
CA TYR A 49 -17.60 0.80 -24.82
C TYR A 49 -18.69 0.45 -23.79
N GLN A 50 -18.49 -0.56 -22.95
CA GLN A 50 -19.44 -0.89 -21.89
C GLN A 50 -19.33 0.10 -20.72
N GLU A 51 -18.13 0.49 -20.34
CA GLU A 51 -17.89 1.56 -19.35
C GLU A 51 -18.47 2.89 -19.86
N MET A 52 -18.19 3.25 -21.12
CA MET A 52 -18.73 4.47 -21.74
C MET A 52 -20.27 4.50 -21.75
N MET A 53 -20.92 3.35 -21.90
CA MET A 53 -22.39 3.25 -21.96
C MET A 53 -23.06 3.03 -20.61
N SER A 54 -22.31 2.66 -19.57
CA SER A 54 -22.85 2.36 -18.23
C SER A 54 -23.69 3.50 -17.63
N PRO A 55 -23.28 4.78 -17.72
CA PRO A 55 -24.10 5.90 -17.24
C PRO A 55 -25.43 6.04 -18.00
N THR A 56 -25.40 5.79 -19.32
CA THR A 56 -26.60 5.88 -20.18
C THR A 56 -27.57 4.73 -19.89
N MET A 57 -27.06 3.52 -19.69
CA MET A 57 -27.87 2.35 -19.30
C MET A 57 -28.49 2.55 -17.91
N LEU A 58 -27.73 3.09 -16.96
CA LEU A 58 -28.21 3.42 -15.62
C LEU A 58 -29.33 4.46 -15.66
N LEU A 59 -29.16 5.51 -16.47
CA LEU A 59 -30.17 6.53 -16.67
C LEU A 59 -31.47 5.95 -17.27
N LEU A 60 -31.36 5.05 -18.26
CA LEU A 60 -32.54 4.38 -18.85
C LEU A 60 -33.28 3.51 -17.81
N ILE A 61 -32.55 2.84 -16.92
CA ILE A 61 -33.14 2.07 -15.81
C ILE A 61 -33.89 3.00 -14.85
N VAL A 62 -33.27 4.10 -14.42
CA VAL A 62 -33.87 5.07 -13.48
C VAL A 62 -35.09 5.76 -14.11
N VAL A 63 -35.01 6.19 -15.36
CA VAL A 63 -36.14 6.81 -16.07
C VAL A 63 -37.29 5.82 -16.23
N SER A 64 -36.99 4.56 -16.58
CA SER A 64 -38.00 3.49 -16.68
C SER A 64 -38.66 3.20 -15.32
N MET A 65 -37.90 3.17 -14.22
CA MET A 65 -38.42 3.04 -12.85
C MET A 65 -39.40 4.15 -12.47
N LEU A 66 -39.08 5.39 -12.82
CA LEU A 66 -39.92 6.54 -12.50
C LEU A 66 -41.23 6.56 -13.30
N LEU A 67 -41.21 5.99 -14.50
CA LEU A 67 -42.34 5.97 -15.43
C LEU A 67 -43.29 4.78 -15.22
N ASP A 68 -42.75 3.60 -14.90
CA ASP A 68 -43.53 2.37 -14.75
C ASP A 68 -43.30 1.74 -13.37
N LYS A 69 -43.69 2.46 -12.33
CA LYS A 69 -43.51 2.05 -10.92
C LYS A 69 -44.17 0.71 -10.56
N LYS A 70 -45.14 0.24 -11.35
CA LYS A 70 -45.86 -1.02 -11.08
C LYS A 70 -45.02 -2.25 -11.43
N ASN A 71 -44.11 -2.14 -12.41
CA ASN A 71 -43.26 -3.24 -12.88
C ASN A 71 -41.84 -3.22 -12.29
N TYR A 72 -41.58 -2.33 -11.33
CA TYR A 72 -40.34 -2.27 -10.55
C TYR A 72 -40.64 -2.52 -9.06
N ALA A 73 -40.65 -3.79 -8.67
CA ALA A 73 -40.65 -4.15 -7.26
C ALA A 73 -39.27 -3.81 -6.66
N PHE A 74 -39.25 -3.10 -5.53
CA PHE A 74 -38.02 -2.60 -4.90
C PHE A 74 -36.99 -3.71 -4.63
N ASN A 75 -37.45 -4.84 -4.08
CA ASN A 75 -36.60 -6.00 -3.80
C ASN A 75 -36.02 -6.62 -5.08
N ASP A 76 -36.80 -6.68 -6.15
CA ASP A 76 -36.38 -7.28 -7.43
C ASP A 76 -35.39 -6.37 -8.17
N THR A 77 -35.57 -5.05 -8.06
CA THR A 77 -34.65 -4.04 -8.61
C THR A 77 -33.33 -4.01 -7.85
N ALA A 78 -33.36 -4.07 -6.51
CA ALA A 78 -32.15 -4.11 -5.67
C ALA A 78 -31.29 -5.35 -5.92
N ILE A 79 -31.90 -6.53 -6.11
CA ILE A 79 -31.19 -7.77 -6.44
C ILE A 79 -30.52 -7.70 -7.83
N ASN A 80 -31.17 -7.07 -8.81
CA ASN A 80 -30.58 -6.85 -10.13
C ASN A 80 -29.32 -5.95 -10.04
N TYR A 81 -29.34 -4.90 -9.20
CA TYR A 81 -28.19 -4.03 -8.97
C TYR A 81 -27.02 -4.73 -8.26
N ILE A 82 -27.29 -5.50 -7.20
CA ILE A 82 -26.29 -6.30 -6.48
C ILE A 82 -25.66 -7.34 -7.42
N THR A 83 -26.45 -7.90 -8.35
CA THR A 83 -25.91 -8.84 -9.34
C THR A 83 -24.99 -8.13 -10.34
N VAL A 84 -25.30 -6.91 -10.79
CA VAL A 84 -24.39 -6.14 -11.68
C VAL A 84 -23.03 -5.95 -11.01
N LEU A 85 -23.03 -5.59 -9.73
CA LEU A 85 -21.81 -5.39 -8.92
C LEU A 85 -21.01 -6.69 -8.78
N LEU A 86 -21.67 -7.82 -8.50
CA LEU A 86 -21.02 -9.13 -8.47
C LEU A 86 -20.51 -9.56 -9.85
N TYR A 87 -21.25 -9.31 -10.92
CA TYR A 87 -20.82 -9.57 -12.30
C TYR A 87 -19.59 -8.74 -12.68
N LEU A 88 -19.52 -7.46 -12.29
CA LEU A 88 -18.35 -6.59 -12.51
C LEU A 88 -17.11 -7.10 -11.75
N LEU A 89 -17.29 -7.59 -10.51
CA LEU A 89 -16.24 -8.23 -9.70
C LEU A 89 -15.68 -9.52 -10.35
N PHE A 90 -16.54 -10.36 -10.93
CA PHE A 90 -16.10 -11.56 -11.66
C PHE A 90 -15.61 -11.26 -13.09
N LYS A 91 -16.09 -10.17 -13.71
CA LYS A 91 -15.66 -9.71 -15.04
C LYS A 91 -14.19 -9.28 -15.03
N PHE A 92 -13.71 -8.66 -13.95
CA PHE A 92 -12.30 -8.26 -13.82
C PHE A 92 -11.34 -9.45 -13.85
N SER A 93 -11.67 -10.54 -13.14
CA SER A 93 -10.85 -11.77 -13.13
C SER A 93 -11.04 -12.63 -14.38
N GLY A 94 -12.27 -12.69 -14.91
CA GLY A 94 -12.62 -13.49 -16.09
C GLY A 94 -12.14 -12.89 -17.41
N ASN A 95 -12.20 -11.58 -17.61
CA ASN A 95 -11.77 -10.94 -18.85
C ASN A 95 -10.25 -10.88 -18.98
N LEU A 96 -9.51 -10.70 -17.88
CA LEU A 96 -8.04 -10.75 -17.91
C LEU A 96 -7.56 -12.13 -18.35
N MET A 97 -8.17 -13.19 -17.81
CA MET A 97 -7.88 -14.57 -18.23
C MET A 97 -8.38 -14.87 -19.64
N GLY A 98 -9.58 -14.42 -20.01
CA GLY A 98 -10.21 -14.72 -21.30
C GLY A 98 -9.55 -14.00 -22.48
N ILE A 99 -9.31 -12.69 -22.36
CA ILE A 99 -8.63 -11.88 -23.39
C ILE A 99 -7.16 -12.28 -23.46
N GLY A 100 -6.50 -12.46 -22.31
CA GLY A 100 -5.13 -12.96 -22.27
C GLY A 100 -4.98 -14.33 -22.95
N LEU A 101 -5.88 -15.27 -22.66
CA LEU A 101 -5.88 -16.58 -23.31
C LEU A 101 -6.19 -16.48 -24.81
N TYR A 102 -7.12 -15.60 -25.21
CA TYR A 102 -7.46 -15.38 -26.61
C TYR A 102 -6.28 -14.79 -27.39
N CYS A 103 -5.59 -13.78 -26.86
CA CYS A 103 -4.40 -13.18 -27.48
C CYS A 103 -3.28 -14.23 -27.63
N VAL A 104 -3.04 -15.03 -26.59
CA VAL A 104 -2.04 -16.12 -26.62
C VAL A 104 -2.40 -17.19 -27.66
N VAL A 105 -3.67 -17.58 -27.77
CA VAL A 105 -4.10 -18.57 -28.77
C VAL A 105 -4.05 -17.99 -30.18
N TYR A 106 -4.46 -16.74 -30.37
CA TYR A 106 -4.42 -16.06 -31.66
C TYR A 106 -2.98 -15.91 -32.18
N GLU A 107 -2.05 -15.42 -31.36
CA GLU A 107 -0.63 -15.30 -31.73
C GLU A 107 0.01 -16.62 -32.14
N LYS A 108 -0.43 -17.74 -31.55
CA LYS A 108 0.20 -19.06 -31.75
C LYS A 108 -0.47 -19.93 -32.80
N VAL A 109 -1.75 -19.69 -33.12
CA VAL A 109 -2.58 -20.67 -33.87
C VAL A 109 -3.40 -20.05 -35.01
N HIS A 110 -3.33 -18.73 -35.27
CA HIS A 110 -4.10 -18.15 -36.37
C HIS A 110 -3.66 -18.72 -37.73
N LEU A 111 -4.65 -19.06 -38.57
CA LEU A 111 -4.43 -19.73 -39.86
C LEU A 111 -4.37 -18.76 -41.04
N PHE A 112 -4.95 -17.57 -40.88
CA PHE A 112 -5.03 -16.52 -41.89
C PHE A 112 -4.85 -15.16 -41.23
N GLU A 113 -4.08 -14.28 -41.85
CA GLU A 113 -4.06 -12.87 -41.48
C GLU A 113 -5.20 -12.15 -42.21
N LEU A 114 -6.04 -11.45 -41.45
CA LEU A 114 -7.16 -10.68 -41.97
C LEU A 114 -6.86 -9.20 -41.75
N ASP A 115 -6.98 -8.41 -42.83
CA ASP A 115 -6.80 -6.97 -42.76
C ASP A 115 -7.94 -6.32 -41.97
N ILE A 116 -7.61 -5.76 -40.80
CA ILE A 116 -8.55 -5.14 -39.87
C ILE A 116 -9.18 -3.86 -40.41
N HIS A 117 -8.58 -3.24 -41.43
CA HIS A 117 -9.13 -2.06 -42.09
C HIS A 117 -10.11 -2.43 -43.22
N ASN A 118 -10.19 -3.71 -43.59
CA ASN A 118 -11.20 -4.17 -44.53
C ASN A 118 -12.57 -4.27 -43.85
N PRO A 119 -13.59 -3.51 -44.29
CA PRO A 119 -14.89 -3.50 -43.64
C PRO A 119 -15.57 -4.87 -43.64
N TRP A 120 -15.25 -5.75 -44.60
CA TRP A 120 -15.81 -7.11 -44.64
C TRP A 120 -15.28 -8.01 -43.52
N VAL A 121 -14.04 -7.78 -43.05
CA VAL A 121 -13.47 -8.48 -41.91
C VAL A 121 -14.21 -8.09 -40.64
N TRP A 122 -14.52 -6.80 -40.48
CA TRP A 122 -15.36 -6.30 -39.38
C TRP A 122 -16.75 -6.94 -39.39
N PHE A 123 -17.42 -7.00 -40.55
CA PHE A 123 -18.74 -7.65 -40.68
C PHE A 123 -18.69 -9.15 -40.36
N LEU A 124 -17.64 -9.85 -40.80
CA LEU A 124 -17.45 -11.26 -40.51
C LEU A 124 -17.25 -11.50 -39.01
N ALA A 125 -16.45 -10.66 -38.34
CA ALA A 125 -16.23 -10.73 -36.90
C ALA A 125 -17.55 -10.53 -36.12
N PHE A 126 -18.35 -9.53 -36.51
CA PHE A 126 -19.68 -9.29 -35.94
C PHE A 126 -20.61 -10.50 -36.07
N LEU A 127 -20.75 -11.06 -37.28
CA LEU A 127 -21.63 -12.23 -37.50
C LEU A 127 -21.16 -13.47 -36.73
N THR A 128 -19.85 -13.68 -36.64
CA THR A 128 -19.26 -14.81 -35.91
C THR A 128 -19.52 -14.67 -34.41
N GLN A 129 -19.31 -13.46 -33.86
CA GLN A 129 -19.53 -13.20 -32.44
C GLN A 129 -21.00 -13.40 -32.04
N ASP A 130 -21.94 -12.91 -32.87
CA ASP A 130 -23.38 -13.08 -32.61
C ASP A 130 -23.83 -14.55 -32.72
N LEU A 131 -23.28 -15.31 -33.68
CA LEU A 131 -23.53 -16.75 -33.79
C LEU A 131 -22.99 -17.53 -32.58
N ILE A 132 -21.77 -17.22 -32.11
CA ILE A 132 -21.18 -17.84 -30.93
C ILE A 132 -22.02 -17.54 -29.69
N TYR A 133 -22.50 -16.29 -29.55
CA TYR A 133 -23.42 -15.93 -28.49
C TYR A 133 -24.70 -16.78 -28.53
N TYR A 134 -25.33 -16.91 -29.69
CA TYR A 134 -26.52 -17.75 -29.87
C TYR A 134 -26.26 -19.21 -29.44
N LEU A 135 -25.16 -19.81 -29.89
CA LEU A 135 -24.81 -21.20 -29.54
C LEU A 135 -24.53 -21.36 -28.04
N GLY A 136 -23.81 -20.42 -27.44
CA GLY A 136 -23.50 -20.42 -26.01
C GLY A 136 -24.75 -20.23 -25.16
N HIS A 137 -25.61 -19.27 -25.51
CA HIS A 137 -26.85 -18.99 -24.81
C HIS A 137 -27.81 -20.18 -24.86
N ARG A 138 -27.96 -20.81 -26.03
CA ARG A 138 -28.71 -22.05 -26.17
C ARG A 138 -28.12 -23.20 -25.35
N ALA A 139 -26.80 -23.35 -25.33
CA ALA A 139 -26.15 -24.37 -24.50
C ALA A 139 -26.42 -24.15 -22.99
N MET A 140 -26.55 -22.91 -22.53
CA MET A 140 -26.91 -22.61 -21.14
C MET A 140 -28.32 -23.08 -20.77
N HIS A 141 -29.25 -23.16 -21.73
CA HIS A 141 -30.57 -23.77 -21.55
C HIS A 141 -30.55 -25.29 -21.66
N GLU A 142 -29.82 -25.83 -22.64
CA GLU A 142 -29.87 -27.26 -22.95
C GLU A 142 -29.04 -28.12 -21.98
N PHE A 143 -28.03 -27.57 -21.31
CA PHE A 143 -27.20 -28.33 -20.36
C PHE A 143 -27.53 -27.99 -18.90
N GLY A 144 -27.96 -29.00 -18.14
CA GLY A 144 -28.42 -28.85 -16.76
C GLY A 144 -27.41 -28.16 -15.82
N ILE A 145 -26.11 -28.37 -16.01
CA ILE A 145 -25.07 -27.71 -15.20
C ILE A 145 -24.95 -26.21 -15.51
N PHE A 146 -25.11 -25.81 -16.77
CA PHE A 146 -25.06 -24.40 -17.16
C PHE A 146 -26.37 -23.69 -16.83
N TRP A 147 -27.48 -24.41 -16.89
CA TRP A 147 -28.77 -23.92 -16.43
C TRP A 147 -28.75 -23.48 -14.96
N ILE A 148 -28.01 -24.15 -14.06
CA ILE A 148 -27.88 -23.70 -12.65
C ILE A 148 -27.41 -22.24 -12.55
N PHE A 149 -26.52 -21.84 -13.46
CA PHE A 149 -25.97 -20.48 -13.49
C PHE A 149 -26.80 -19.52 -14.34
N HIS A 150 -27.71 -20.04 -15.17
CA HIS A 150 -28.48 -19.27 -16.15
C HIS A 150 -29.96 -19.13 -15.78
N GLU A 151 -30.55 -20.06 -15.02
CA GLU A 151 -31.92 -20.02 -14.49
C GLU A 151 -32.17 -18.77 -13.64
N MET A 152 -31.09 -18.34 -13.00
CA MET A 152 -30.77 -17.03 -12.51
C MET A 152 -31.34 -15.85 -13.31
N HIS A 153 -31.02 -15.77 -14.60
CA HIS A 153 -31.48 -14.75 -15.54
C HIS A 153 -33.00 -14.86 -15.80
N HIS A 154 -33.52 -16.09 -15.89
CA HIS A 154 -34.95 -16.38 -16.09
C HIS A 154 -35.82 -16.32 -14.83
N SER A 155 -35.20 -16.07 -13.68
CA SER A 155 -35.89 -16.13 -12.39
C SER A 155 -36.82 -14.93 -12.14
N SER A 156 -36.72 -13.87 -12.95
CA SER A 156 -37.45 -12.61 -12.79
C SER A 156 -38.97 -12.74 -12.96
N GLU A 157 -39.71 -12.00 -12.14
CA GLU A 157 -41.18 -11.90 -12.18
C GLU A 157 -41.63 -10.86 -13.19
N TYR A 158 -40.93 -9.72 -13.19
CA TYR A 158 -41.18 -8.58 -14.07
C TYR A 158 -40.02 -8.46 -15.07
N ILE A 159 -40.34 -8.22 -16.35
CA ILE A 159 -39.35 -7.92 -17.39
C ILE A 159 -39.25 -6.40 -17.52
N ASN A 160 -38.12 -5.85 -17.13
CA ASN A 160 -37.80 -4.44 -17.24
C ASN A 160 -36.30 -4.24 -17.58
N PHE A 161 -35.82 -3.01 -17.75
CA PHE A 161 -34.42 -2.77 -18.15
C PHE A 161 -33.37 -3.27 -17.15
N SER A 162 -33.73 -3.49 -15.87
CA SER A 162 -32.83 -4.05 -14.87
C SER A 162 -32.74 -5.58 -14.93
N THR A 163 -33.68 -6.25 -15.60
CA THR A 163 -33.74 -7.72 -15.70
C THR A 163 -32.59 -8.32 -16.53
N ALA A 164 -31.97 -7.52 -17.41
CA ALA A 164 -30.84 -7.94 -18.24
C ALA A 164 -29.61 -8.40 -17.44
N VAL A 165 -29.57 -8.22 -16.11
CA VAL A 165 -28.35 -8.27 -15.31
C VAL A 165 -28.40 -9.22 -14.08
N ARG A 166 -29.28 -10.24 -14.08
CA ARG A 166 -29.67 -11.01 -12.85
C ARG A 166 -29.00 -12.38 -12.58
N LYS A 167 -28.86 -12.71 -11.28
CA LYS A 167 -28.62 -14.05 -10.64
C LYS A 167 -29.53 -14.24 -9.37
N PRO A 168 -29.82 -15.45 -8.82
CA PRO A 168 -31.14 -15.96 -8.45
C PRO A 168 -31.54 -15.65 -7.00
N ALA A 169 -32.81 -15.29 -6.81
CA ALA A 169 -33.67 -15.73 -5.72
C ALA A 169 -35.16 -15.47 -6.08
N LYS A 170 -36.04 -16.17 -5.36
CA LYS A 170 -37.45 -16.55 -5.62
C LYS A 170 -38.40 -15.49 -6.24
N CYS A 171 -39.36 -16.02 -6.99
CA CYS A 171 -40.43 -15.27 -7.64
C CYS A 171 -41.79 -16.02 -7.59
N GLY A 172 -42.84 -15.38 -7.09
CA GLY A 172 -44.27 -15.64 -7.30
C GLY A 172 -44.80 -15.09 -8.65
N SER A 173 -46.10 -14.83 -8.73
CA SER A 173 -46.85 -14.60 -9.98
C SER A 173 -47.57 -13.24 -10.01
N SER A 174 -47.43 -12.46 -11.09
CA SER A 174 -48.49 -11.54 -11.57
C SER A 174 -48.29 -11.11 -13.04
N GLU A 175 -49.31 -10.45 -13.62
CA GLU A 175 -49.72 -10.43 -15.04
C GLU A 175 -48.87 -9.60 -16.03
N LEU A 176 -48.77 -10.08 -17.29
CA LEU A 176 -48.10 -9.45 -18.43
C LEU A 176 -48.95 -8.32 -19.06
N GLN A 177 -48.41 -7.10 -19.17
CA GLN A 177 -48.98 -6.02 -20.01
C GLN A 177 -48.05 -5.59 -21.17
N TYR A 178 -48.69 -5.02 -22.21
CA TYR A 178 -48.37 -5.03 -23.65
C TYR A 178 -47.22 -4.11 -24.11
N THR A 179 -46.38 -4.54 -25.07
CA THR A 179 -45.45 -3.68 -25.86
C THR A 179 -45.88 -3.65 -27.34
N PRO A 180 -45.85 -2.50 -28.04
CA PRO A 180 -46.24 -2.43 -29.46
C PRO A 180 -45.21 -3.11 -30.38
N SER A 181 -45.68 -3.84 -31.41
CA SER A 181 -44.85 -4.54 -32.41
C SER A 181 -44.08 -3.56 -33.31
N LEU A 182 -42.80 -3.86 -33.56
CA LEU A 182 -41.92 -3.10 -34.47
C LEU A 182 -42.04 -3.52 -35.94
N GLY A 183 -43.00 -4.39 -36.30
CA GLY A 183 -43.28 -4.76 -37.68
C GLY A 183 -42.13 -5.55 -38.35
N PRO A 184 -41.72 -5.22 -39.60
CA PRO A 184 -40.73 -6.01 -40.36
C PRO A 184 -39.37 -6.18 -39.69
N LEU A 185 -38.97 -5.27 -38.79
CA LEU A 185 -37.67 -5.33 -38.10
C LEU A 185 -37.59 -6.50 -37.10
N GLU A 186 -38.73 -6.97 -36.58
CA GLU A 186 -38.82 -8.16 -35.70
C GLU A 186 -38.50 -9.48 -36.44
N TYR A 187 -38.35 -9.44 -37.76
CA TYR A 187 -37.94 -10.59 -38.56
C TYR A 187 -36.41 -10.74 -38.68
N ILE A 188 -35.65 -9.68 -38.42
CA ILE A 188 -34.19 -9.65 -38.58
C ILE A 188 -33.48 -9.48 -37.24
N PHE A 189 -33.92 -8.52 -36.42
CA PHE A 189 -33.30 -8.21 -35.13
C PHE A 189 -34.03 -8.87 -33.98
N CYS A 190 -33.28 -9.24 -32.94
CA CYS A 190 -33.86 -9.68 -31.68
C CYS A 190 -34.45 -8.48 -30.96
N THR A 191 -35.79 -8.39 -30.94
CA THR A 191 -36.50 -7.27 -30.32
C THR A 191 -36.97 -7.63 -28.90
N PRO A 192 -37.35 -6.64 -28.08
CA PRO A 192 -37.87 -6.91 -26.73
C PRO A 192 -39.07 -7.86 -26.70
N SER A 193 -39.89 -7.90 -27.76
CA SER A 193 -41.00 -8.88 -27.88
C SER A 193 -40.49 -10.30 -28.07
N ASN A 194 -39.44 -10.51 -28.90
CA ASN A 194 -38.81 -11.81 -29.07
C ASN A 194 -38.16 -12.31 -27.77
N HIS A 195 -37.44 -11.43 -27.07
CA HIS A 195 -36.79 -11.74 -25.80
C HIS A 195 -37.79 -12.00 -24.67
N ARG A 196 -38.95 -11.35 -24.68
CA ARG A 196 -40.04 -11.65 -23.73
C ARG A 196 -40.60 -13.06 -23.90
N VAL A 197 -40.78 -13.51 -25.15
CA VAL A 197 -41.21 -14.89 -25.44
C VAL A 197 -40.20 -15.89 -24.88
N HIS A 198 -38.90 -15.61 -25.01
CA HIS A 198 -37.83 -16.45 -24.46
C HIS A 198 -37.87 -16.57 -22.92
N HIS A 199 -38.23 -15.49 -22.22
CA HIS A 199 -38.45 -15.49 -20.76
C HIS A 199 -39.83 -15.99 -20.32
N GLY A 200 -40.69 -16.37 -21.27
CA GLY A 200 -42.06 -16.80 -21.01
C GLY A 200 -42.13 -18.15 -20.31
N ARG A 201 -42.98 -18.25 -19.27
CA ARG A 201 -43.15 -19.48 -18.47
C ARG A 201 -44.23 -20.43 -19.02
N ASN A 202 -44.85 -20.10 -20.15
CA ASN A 202 -45.82 -20.96 -20.83
C ASN A 202 -45.09 -22.12 -21.54
N PRO A 203 -45.59 -23.36 -21.53
CA PRO A 203 -45.03 -24.46 -22.33
C PRO A 203 -44.69 -24.13 -23.80
N TYR A 204 -45.41 -23.19 -24.42
CA TYR A 204 -45.13 -22.72 -25.79
C TYR A 204 -43.87 -21.84 -25.91
N CYS A 205 -43.41 -21.24 -24.82
CA CYS A 205 -42.31 -20.29 -24.73
C CYS A 205 -40.98 -20.93 -24.30
N ILE A 206 -41.03 -22.11 -23.69
CA ILE A 206 -39.85 -22.81 -23.17
C ILE A 206 -38.91 -23.18 -24.34
N ASP A 207 -37.62 -22.85 -24.17
CA ASP A 207 -36.54 -23.21 -25.09
C ASP A 207 -36.69 -22.63 -26.52
N ARG A 208 -37.16 -21.37 -26.64
CA ARG A 208 -37.36 -20.63 -27.90
C ARG A 208 -36.66 -19.26 -27.88
N ASN A 209 -36.33 -18.70 -29.05
CA ASN A 209 -35.80 -17.34 -29.29
C ASN A 209 -34.49 -16.97 -28.53
N TYR A 210 -33.38 -17.66 -28.80
CA TYR A 210 -32.08 -17.49 -28.12
C TYR A 210 -31.18 -16.37 -28.68
N GLY A 211 -31.54 -15.77 -29.81
CA GLY A 211 -30.72 -14.79 -30.54
C GLY A 211 -30.27 -13.59 -29.70
N GLY A 212 -29.04 -13.14 -29.93
CA GLY A 212 -28.44 -11.97 -29.30
C GLY A 212 -28.90 -10.67 -29.96
N VAL A 213 -28.15 -10.20 -30.96
CA VAL A 213 -28.54 -9.05 -31.79
C VAL A 213 -29.44 -9.49 -32.94
N LEU A 214 -29.13 -10.63 -33.58
CA LEU A 214 -29.91 -11.15 -34.71
C LEU A 214 -30.83 -12.30 -34.27
N ILE A 215 -32.08 -12.27 -34.75
CA ILE A 215 -33.06 -13.36 -34.52
C ILE A 215 -33.05 -14.41 -35.64
N ILE A 216 -32.25 -14.19 -36.68
CA ILE A 216 -32.19 -15.04 -37.88
C ILE A 216 -31.72 -16.46 -37.55
N TRP A 217 -30.83 -16.62 -36.55
CA TRP A 217 -30.33 -17.92 -36.11
C TRP A 217 -31.44 -18.81 -35.58
N ASP A 218 -32.39 -18.25 -34.81
CA ASP A 218 -33.53 -19.00 -34.29
C ASP A 218 -34.45 -19.53 -35.39
N ARG A 219 -34.56 -18.80 -36.49
CA ARG A 219 -35.35 -19.24 -37.66
C ARG A 219 -34.60 -20.32 -38.44
N LEU A 220 -33.30 -20.13 -38.67
CA LEU A 220 -32.45 -21.10 -39.35
C LEU A 220 -32.38 -22.44 -38.60
N PHE A 221 -32.36 -22.40 -37.27
CA PHE A 221 -32.25 -23.58 -36.42
C PHE A 221 -33.57 -24.04 -35.79
N GLY A 222 -34.69 -23.45 -36.18
CA GLY A 222 -36.04 -23.92 -35.81
C GLY A 222 -36.47 -23.67 -34.36
N THR A 223 -35.82 -22.73 -33.67
CA THR A 223 -36.13 -22.33 -32.28
C THR A 223 -36.99 -21.07 -32.19
N PHE A 224 -37.44 -20.50 -33.32
CA PHE A 224 -38.28 -19.31 -33.36
C PHE A 224 -39.73 -19.55 -32.90
N ALA A 225 -40.27 -18.65 -32.05
CA ALA A 225 -41.66 -18.61 -31.63
C ALA A 225 -42.22 -17.17 -31.57
N ALA A 226 -43.48 -16.98 -31.98
CA ALA A 226 -44.17 -15.68 -31.97
C ALA A 226 -45.13 -15.53 -30.77
N GLU A 227 -45.35 -14.29 -30.31
CA GLU A 227 -46.19 -13.98 -29.14
C GLU A 227 -47.71 -14.18 -29.44
N ARG A 228 -48.46 -14.93 -28.61
CA ARG A 228 -49.94 -15.11 -28.69
C ARG A 228 -50.62 -14.97 -27.31
N LYS A 229 -51.86 -14.45 -27.27
CA LYS A 229 -52.68 -14.26 -26.05
C LYS A 229 -53.31 -15.58 -25.55
N HIS A 230 -53.00 -16.07 -24.35
CA HIS A 230 -53.82 -17.08 -23.64
C HIS A 230 -53.71 -17.00 -22.10
N GLU A 231 -54.86 -17.17 -21.43
CA GLU A 231 -55.04 -17.27 -19.97
C GLU A 231 -55.17 -18.74 -19.54
N LYS A 232 -54.20 -19.24 -18.76
CA LYS A 232 -54.38 -20.13 -17.59
C LYS A 232 -53.02 -20.49 -16.98
N ILE A 233 -52.97 -20.40 -15.67
CA ILE A 233 -51.77 -20.46 -14.83
C ILE A 233 -51.25 -21.90 -14.77
N ALA A 234 -50.08 -22.15 -15.37
CA ALA A 234 -49.26 -23.31 -15.05
C ALA A 234 -48.32 -22.95 -13.89
N ARG A 235 -48.37 -23.72 -12.79
CA ARG A 235 -47.45 -23.55 -11.66
C ARG A 235 -46.05 -24.03 -12.07
N SER A 236 -45.10 -23.13 -11.86
CA SER A 236 -43.72 -23.15 -12.38
C SER A 236 -42.94 -24.43 -12.09
N ILE A 237 -42.18 -24.87 -13.10
CA ILE A 237 -41.01 -25.75 -12.97
C ILE A 237 -39.98 -25.01 -12.08
N LYS A 238 -40.03 -25.20 -10.76
CA LYS A 238 -39.03 -24.64 -9.83
C LYS A 238 -38.53 -25.74 -8.91
N PHE A 239 -37.21 -25.82 -8.76
CA PHE A 239 -36.44 -26.87 -8.09
C PHE A 239 -36.29 -28.18 -8.88
N PHE A 240 -35.76 -28.13 -10.11
CA PHE A 240 -35.53 -29.37 -10.84
C PHE A 240 -34.22 -30.07 -10.45
N LEU A 241 -33.15 -29.37 -10.03
CA LEU A 241 -31.83 -30.01 -9.86
C LEU A 241 -31.53 -30.59 -8.47
N ILE A 242 -31.92 -29.90 -7.38
CA ILE A 242 -31.79 -30.48 -6.02
C ILE A 242 -32.85 -31.56 -5.81
N ALA A 243 -34.01 -31.46 -6.48
CA ALA A 243 -35.04 -32.50 -6.43
C ALA A 243 -34.77 -33.66 -7.41
N LYS A 244 -34.15 -33.46 -8.60
CA LYS A 244 -33.91 -34.52 -9.63
C LYS A 244 -33.28 -35.77 -9.04
N CYS A 245 -32.25 -35.57 -8.23
CA CYS A 245 -31.45 -36.63 -7.62
C CYS A 245 -32.22 -37.45 -6.56
N HIS A 246 -33.38 -36.95 -6.14
CA HIS A 246 -34.27 -37.56 -5.15
C HIS A 246 -35.68 -37.82 -5.69
N MET A 247 -35.91 -37.59 -6.99
CA MET A 247 -37.20 -37.87 -7.60
C MET A 247 -37.44 -39.38 -7.63
N ARG A 248 -38.60 -39.75 -7.15
CA ARG A 248 -39.10 -41.12 -7.15
C ARG A 248 -40.30 -41.19 -8.06
N ASP A 249 -40.43 -42.31 -8.75
CA ASP A 249 -41.65 -42.62 -9.47
C ASP A 249 -42.81 -42.84 -8.49
N GLU A 250 -44.01 -42.98 -9.03
CA GLU A 250 -45.25 -43.24 -8.29
C GLU A 250 -45.21 -44.51 -7.41
N ASN A 251 -44.27 -45.43 -7.67
CA ASN A 251 -44.05 -46.64 -6.89
C ASN A 251 -42.91 -46.49 -5.86
N GLY A 252 -42.39 -45.27 -5.67
CA GLY A 252 -41.37 -44.95 -4.67
C GLY A 252 -39.93 -45.33 -5.08
N LYS A 253 -39.70 -45.72 -6.34
CA LYS A 253 -38.39 -46.09 -6.87
C LYS A 253 -37.69 -44.86 -7.46
N GLU A 254 -36.43 -44.64 -7.10
CA GLU A 254 -35.67 -43.49 -7.60
C GLU A 254 -35.46 -43.56 -9.12
N TYR A 255 -35.70 -42.45 -9.82
CA TYR A 255 -35.44 -42.35 -11.26
C TYR A 255 -33.95 -42.47 -11.61
N PHE A 256 -33.07 -42.04 -10.70
CA PHE A 256 -31.61 -42.10 -10.86
C PHE A 256 -30.97 -42.83 -9.67
N PRO A 257 -31.05 -44.17 -9.60
CA PRO A 257 -30.49 -44.92 -8.50
C PRO A 257 -28.97 -44.97 -8.59
N GLY A 258 -28.29 -44.68 -7.47
CA GLY A 258 -26.83 -44.71 -7.35
C GLY A 258 -26.14 -43.37 -7.69
N PHE A 259 -25.01 -43.12 -7.02
CA PHE A 259 -24.27 -41.85 -7.09
C PHE A 259 -23.91 -41.44 -8.52
N TRP A 260 -23.43 -42.39 -9.35
CA TRP A 260 -23.02 -42.09 -10.73
C TRP A 260 -24.18 -41.69 -11.63
N ASN A 261 -25.37 -42.29 -11.46
CA ASN A 261 -26.55 -41.91 -12.23
C ASN A 261 -27.10 -40.55 -11.75
N LYS A 262 -27.04 -40.27 -10.44
CA LYS A 262 -27.39 -38.94 -9.88
C LYS A 262 -26.43 -37.87 -10.41
N PHE A 263 -25.14 -38.15 -10.44
CA PHE A 263 -24.12 -37.25 -10.99
C PHE A 263 -24.31 -37.03 -12.50
N CYS A 264 -24.45 -38.10 -13.29
CA CYS A 264 -24.69 -38.00 -14.74
C CYS A 264 -26.01 -37.27 -15.07
N SER A 265 -27.04 -37.36 -14.21
CA SER A 265 -28.33 -36.66 -14.42
C SER A 265 -28.21 -35.13 -14.37
N ILE A 266 -27.15 -34.60 -13.75
CA ILE A 266 -26.82 -33.16 -13.68
C ILE A 266 -26.39 -32.63 -15.07
N PHE A 267 -25.81 -33.51 -15.90
CA PHE A 267 -25.36 -33.16 -17.26
C PHE A 267 -26.41 -33.45 -18.34
N ALA A 268 -27.54 -34.06 -17.99
CA ALA A 268 -28.63 -34.35 -18.92
C ALA A 268 -29.52 -33.10 -19.16
N PRO A 269 -30.23 -33.01 -20.30
CA PRO A 269 -31.09 -31.87 -20.61
C PRO A 269 -32.10 -31.55 -19.51
N VAL A 270 -32.41 -30.27 -19.37
CA VAL A 270 -33.39 -29.75 -18.40
C VAL A 270 -34.75 -30.36 -18.74
N GLY A 271 -35.26 -31.24 -17.87
CA GLY A 271 -36.50 -32.00 -18.09
C GLY A 271 -36.34 -33.44 -18.63
N TRP A 272 -35.13 -33.90 -18.97
CA TRP A 272 -34.93 -35.29 -19.42
C TRP A 272 -35.07 -36.30 -18.25
N LEU A 273 -35.89 -37.33 -18.47
CA LEU A 273 -36.07 -38.51 -17.61
C LEU A 273 -35.84 -39.80 -18.40
N PRO A 274 -35.41 -40.90 -17.76
CA PRO A 274 -35.19 -42.19 -18.43
C PRO A 274 -36.45 -42.64 -19.21
N GLY A 275 -36.31 -42.89 -20.52
CA GLY A 275 -37.41 -43.29 -21.41
C GLY A 275 -37.86 -42.23 -22.45
N LYS A 276 -37.38 -40.98 -22.34
CA LYS A 276 -37.66 -39.89 -23.29
C LYS A 276 -36.76 -39.93 -24.54
N LYS A 277 -37.34 -39.72 -25.74
CA LYS A 277 -36.60 -39.68 -27.02
C LYS A 277 -35.79 -38.41 -27.21
N THR A 278 -34.60 -38.53 -27.81
CA THR A 278 -33.69 -37.42 -28.10
C THR A 278 -33.18 -37.45 -29.53
N ARG A 279 -33.08 -36.30 -30.20
CA ARG A 279 -32.51 -36.12 -31.55
C ARG A 279 -31.14 -35.44 -31.48
N ARG A 280 -30.26 -35.69 -32.47
CA ARG A 280 -28.89 -35.13 -32.49
C ARG A 280 -28.85 -33.79 -33.23
N PHE A 281 -28.24 -32.77 -32.62
CA PHE A 281 -27.99 -31.46 -33.22
C PHE A 281 -26.50 -31.10 -33.01
N PHE A 282 -25.79 -30.89 -34.12
CA PHE A 282 -24.33 -30.77 -34.16
C PHE A 282 -23.64 -31.95 -33.42
N VAL A 283 -22.92 -31.71 -32.32
CA VAL A 283 -22.28 -32.77 -31.51
C VAL A 283 -23.11 -33.27 -30.31
N TRP A 284 -24.26 -32.66 -29.98
CA TRP A 284 -25.03 -32.98 -28.76
C TRP A 284 -26.47 -33.47 -29.03
N LYS A 285 -27.13 -34.02 -27.99
CA LYS A 285 -28.48 -34.63 -28.05
C LYS A 285 -29.52 -33.72 -27.39
N HIS A 286 -30.64 -33.49 -28.06
CA HIS A 286 -31.76 -32.62 -27.67
C HIS A 286 -33.08 -33.42 -27.54
N LEU A 287 -34.03 -32.97 -26.71
CA LEU A 287 -35.33 -33.64 -26.47
C LEU A 287 -36.29 -33.45 -27.66
N GLU A 288 -36.97 -34.51 -28.12
CA GLU A 288 -37.88 -34.39 -29.28
C GLU A 288 -39.24 -33.77 -28.95
N ASP A 289 -39.76 -33.94 -27.72
CA ASP A 289 -41.04 -33.38 -27.30
C ASP A 289 -41.04 -32.99 -25.81
N THR A 290 -41.19 -31.69 -25.54
CA THR A 290 -41.07 -31.09 -24.20
C THR A 290 -42.37 -31.04 -23.41
N THR A 291 -43.49 -31.50 -23.99
CA THR A 291 -44.83 -31.22 -23.44
C THR A 291 -45.53 -32.39 -22.73
N GLU A 292 -45.14 -33.65 -22.92
CA GLU A 292 -45.83 -34.78 -22.27
C GLU A 292 -45.19 -35.19 -20.91
N GLY A 293 -45.99 -35.41 -19.86
CA GLY A 293 -45.61 -36.25 -18.72
C GLY A 293 -44.76 -35.65 -17.58
N ILE A 294 -44.85 -34.34 -17.30
CA ILE A 294 -44.32 -33.77 -16.05
C ILE A 294 -45.33 -34.05 -14.92
N PRO A 295 -44.96 -34.75 -13.80
CA PRO A 295 -45.91 -35.05 -12.73
C PRO A 295 -46.37 -33.79 -11.98
N GLU A 296 -47.67 -33.69 -11.67
CA GLU A 296 -48.20 -32.67 -10.76
C GLU A 296 -47.84 -33.01 -9.31
N VAL A 297 -47.05 -32.15 -8.65
CA VAL A 297 -46.75 -32.26 -7.22
C VAL A 297 -47.38 -31.08 -6.48
N ASP A 298 -48.22 -31.36 -5.48
CA ASP A 298 -48.82 -30.35 -4.60
C ASP A 298 -47.90 -30.02 -3.42
N TYR A 299 -47.42 -28.78 -3.40
CA TYR A 299 -46.50 -28.25 -2.39
C TYR A 299 -47.21 -27.56 -1.22
N SER A 300 -48.53 -27.72 -1.07
CA SER A 300 -49.32 -27.03 -0.02
C SER A 300 -49.21 -27.62 1.39
N LYS A 301 -48.56 -28.79 1.57
CA LYS A 301 -48.33 -29.40 2.90
C LYS A 301 -46.92 -30.02 3.00
N PRO A 302 -45.98 -29.41 3.72
CA PRO A 302 -44.74 -30.10 4.05
C PRO A 302 -45.02 -31.09 5.18
N LYS A 303 -44.87 -32.39 4.92
CA LYS A 303 -44.69 -33.38 6.00
C LYS A 303 -43.30 -33.15 6.60
N TYR A 304 -43.26 -32.40 7.71
CA TYR A 304 -42.07 -32.15 8.51
C TYR A 304 -42.19 -32.93 9.83
N ASP A 305 -41.08 -33.54 10.25
CA ASP A 305 -40.93 -34.41 11.42
C ASP A 305 -40.83 -33.56 12.72
N PRO A 306 -41.52 -33.88 13.84
CA PRO A 306 -41.73 -32.97 14.97
C PRO A 306 -40.54 -32.74 15.94
N GLU A 307 -39.35 -33.30 15.74
CA GLU A 307 -38.25 -33.25 16.73
C GLU A 307 -37.21 -32.13 16.53
N THR A 308 -37.62 -30.88 16.24
CA THR A 308 -36.68 -29.74 16.24
C THR A 308 -37.28 -28.45 16.84
N PRO A 309 -37.04 -28.13 18.13
CA PRO A 309 -37.58 -26.92 18.77
C PRO A 309 -36.51 -25.90 19.20
N PHE A 310 -35.63 -25.44 18.29
CA PHE A 310 -34.65 -24.38 18.58
C PHE A 310 -34.94 -23.06 17.85
N ALA A 311 -35.46 -23.11 16.62
CA ALA A 311 -35.67 -21.90 15.82
C ALA A 311 -36.82 -21.00 16.35
N GLU A 312 -37.92 -21.57 16.87
CA GLU A 312 -39.07 -20.77 17.33
C GLU A 312 -38.89 -20.13 18.72
N LYS A 313 -38.00 -20.67 19.58
CA LYS A 313 -37.70 -20.08 20.90
C LYS A 313 -36.82 -18.83 20.80
N VAL A 314 -36.01 -18.73 19.74
CA VAL A 314 -35.13 -17.57 19.48
C VAL A 314 -35.94 -16.34 19.05
N TYR A 315 -37.00 -16.50 18.25
CA TYR A 315 -37.84 -15.38 17.81
C TYR A 315 -38.70 -14.78 18.94
N SER A 316 -39.14 -15.59 19.92
CA SER A 316 -39.95 -15.11 21.04
C SER A 316 -39.13 -14.41 22.14
N PHE A 317 -37.85 -14.76 22.29
CA PHE A 317 -36.94 -14.19 23.28
C PHE A 317 -36.37 -12.83 22.85
N VAL A 318 -36.06 -12.66 21.56
CA VAL A 318 -35.67 -11.37 20.98
C VAL A 318 -36.81 -10.35 21.10
N GLY A 319 -38.07 -10.77 20.89
CA GLY A 319 -39.24 -9.91 21.09
C GLY A 319 -39.48 -9.46 22.54
N ALA A 320 -39.11 -10.28 23.54
CA ALA A 320 -39.27 -9.94 24.96
C ALA A 320 -38.23 -8.92 25.45
N ILE A 321 -37.01 -8.96 24.90
CA ILE A 321 -35.95 -7.97 25.15
C ILE A 321 -36.35 -6.62 24.55
N PHE A 322 -36.95 -6.64 23.35
CA PHE A 322 -37.52 -5.43 22.73
C PHE A 322 -38.64 -4.80 23.58
N LEU A 323 -39.48 -5.57 24.28
CA LEU A 323 -40.58 -5.01 25.09
C LEU A 323 -40.11 -4.31 26.38
N VAL A 324 -39.00 -4.77 26.97
CA VAL A 324 -38.38 -4.13 28.15
C VAL A 324 -37.63 -2.85 27.77
N MET A 325 -37.00 -2.84 26.58
CA MET A 325 -36.32 -1.66 26.05
C MET A 325 -37.31 -0.60 25.52
N PHE A 326 -38.45 -1.01 24.95
CA PHE A 326 -39.51 -0.10 24.50
C PHE A 326 -40.25 0.59 25.67
N TYR A 327 -40.31 -0.04 26.86
CA TYR A 327 -40.91 0.57 28.05
C TYR A 327 -40.08 1.73 28.63
N ALA A 328 -38.77 1.78 28.31
CA ALA A 328 -37.87 2.86 28.72
C ALA A 328 -37.94 4.10 27.82
N GLU A 329 -38.42 3.97 26.58
CA GLU A 329 -38.41 5.06 25.59
C GLU A 329 -39.77 5.76 25.43
N ILE A 330 -40.87 5.17 25.91
CA ILE A 330 -42.22 5.77 25.85
C ILE A 330 -42.50 6.75 27.01
N ASN A 331 -41.74 6.72 28.11
CA ASN A 331 -41.98 7.62 29.24
C ASN A 331 -40.90 8.71 29.34
N HIS A 332 -41.13 9.81 28.64
CA HIS A 332 -40.39 11.08 28.68
C HIS A 332 -40.35 11.80 30.05
N LYS A 333 -40.24 11.10 31.19
CA LYS A 333 -40.08 11.76 32.50
C LYS A 333 -39.15 10.98 33.44
N ARG A 334 -37.95 11.56 33.61
CA ARG A 334 -36.92 11.30 34.64
C ARG A 334 -36.24 9.92 34.57
N MET A 335 -35.18 9.83 33.77
CA MET A 335 -34.13 8.82 33.97
C MET A 335 -33.03 9.37 34.90
N VAL A 336 -32.65 8.53 35.86
CA VAL A 336 -31.38 8.55 36.57
C VAL A 336 -30.27 8.61 35.53
N SER A 337 -29.36 9.58 35.62
CA SER A 337 -28.34 9.79 34.59
C SER A 337 -27.38 8.60 34.54
N TRP A 338 -26.94 8.27 33.32
CA TRP A 338 -25.89 7.28 33.06
C TRP A 338 -24.59 7.58 33.84
N ASP A 339 -24.37 8.84 34.24
CA ASP A 339 -23.30 9.25 35.15
C ASP A 339 -23.33 8.49 36.49
N PHE A 340 -24.53 8.15 37.01
CA PHE A 340 -24.66 7.47 38.30
C PHE A 340 -24.16 6.01 38.26
N ILE A 341 -24.38 5.31 37.14
CA ILE A 341 -23.89 3.93 36.94
C ILE A 341 -22.36 3.95 36.73
N SER A 342 -21.85 4.89 35.92
CA SER A 342 -20.41 5.09 35.77
C SER A 342 -19.72 5.47 37.08
N ILE A 343 -20.34 6.30 37.93
CA ILE A 343 -19.81 6.66 39.26
C ILE A 343 -19.74 5.44 40.18
N ILE A 344 -20.74 4.54 40.17
CA ILE A 344 -20.74 3.33 41.02
C ILE A 344 -19.66 2.34 40.57
N ILE A 345 -19.50 2.10 39.27
CA ILE A 345 -18.46 1.21 38.73
C ILE A 345 -17.07 1.79 39.00
N ASN A 346 -16.90 3.10 38.77
CA ASN A 346 -15.63 3.78 39.05
C ASN A 346 -15.30 3.75 40.54
N LYS A 347 -16.27 3.94 41.44
CA LYS A 347 -16.04 3.93 42.88
C LYS A 347 -15.75 2.52 43.42
N ALA A 348 -16.38 1.48 42.87
CA ALA A 348 -16.13 0.09 43.24
C ALA A 348 -14.74 -0.40 42.81
N LEU A 349 -14.22 0.05 41.66
CA LEU A 349 -12.86 -0.25 41.20
C LEU A 349 -11.80 0.59 41.94
N PHE A 350 -12.12 1.83 42.33
CA PHE A 350 -11.19 2.73 43.03
C PHE A 350 -10.93 2.34 44.49
N GLU A 351 -11.96 1.92 45.24
CA GLU A 351 -11.79 1.53 46.64
C GLU A 351 -10.97 0.24 46.79
N ALA A 352 -10.86 -0.59 45.74
CA ALA A 352 -10.13 -1.86 45.76
C ALA A 352 -8.60 -1.72 45.55
N ALA A 353 -8.09 -0.64 44.94
CA ALA A 353 -6.73 -0.64 44.38
C ALA A 353 -5.73 0.37 44.99
N ARG A 354 -6.16 1.38 45.77
CA ARG A 354 -5.28 2.44 46.35
C ARG A 354 -4.17 2.93 45.39
N MET A 355 -4.52 3.29 44.15
CA MET A 355 -3.56 3.63 43.07
C MET A 355 -3.28 5.14 42.89
N ASP A 356 -3.50 5.96 43.92
CA ASP A 356 -3.42 7.42 43.81
C ASP A 356 -2.00 7.93 43.44
N LEU A 357 -0.95 7.17 43.79
CA LEU A 357 0.46 7.56 43.60
C LEU A 357 1.04 7.27 42.20
N VAL A 358 0.40 6.41 41.39
CA VAL A 358 0.90 6.04 40.04
C VAL A 358 0.34 6.96 38.96
N MET A 359 -0.86 7.50 39.19
CA MET A 359 -1.61 8.32 38.22
C MET A 359 -1.04 9.73 38.00
N GLU A 360 -0.22 10.23 38.93
CA GLU A 360 0.36 11.58 38.85
C GLU A 360 1.54 11.69 37.85
N ARG A 361 2.04 10.57 37.32
CA ARG A 361 3.26 10.52 36.47
C ARG A 361 3.06 10.01 35.04
N ILE A 362 1.83 9.68 34.63
CA ILE A 362 1.51 9.25 33.25
C ILE A 362 0.40 10.16 32.69
N PRO A 363 0.74 11.19 31.89
CA PRO A 363 -0.17 12.29 31.52
C PRO A 363 -1.49 11.88 30.83
N ASP A 364 -1.53 10.72 30.17
CA ASP A 364 -2.68 10.27 29.35
C ASP A 364 -3.51 9.13 29.97
N MET A 365 -3.11 8.59 31.13
CA MET A 365 -3.82 7.48 31.78
C MET A 365 -4.92 8.00 32.71
N HIS A 366 -5.99 8.54 32.13
CA HIS A 366 -7.16 8.94 32.91
C HIS A 366 -7.97 7.69 33.34
N PRO A 367 -8.37 7.53 34.62
CA PRO A 367 -9.12 6.34 35.10
C PRO A 367 -10.38 6.02 34.30
N TYR A 368 -10.98 7.07 33.71
CA TYR A 368 -12.13 6.96 32.82
C TYR A 368 -11.86 6.02 31.63
N ASN A 369 -10.62 5.86 31.16
CA ASN A 369 -10.26 5.01 30.02
C ASN A 369 -10.35 3.49 30.33
N LEU A 370 -10.30 3.07 31.60
CA LEU A 370 -10.46 1.64 31.96
C LEU A 370 -11.82 1.06 31.55
N ARG A 371 -12.83 1.91 31.35
CA ARG A 371 -14.15 1.50 30.85
C ARG A 371 -14.09 0.85 29.45
N TYR A 372 -13.06 1.15 28.66
CA TYR A 372 -12.87 0.54 27.34
C TYR A 372 -12.64 -0.97 27.42
N LEU A 373 -12.08 -1.49 28.53
CA LEU A 373 -11.95 -2.94 28.79
C LEU A 373 -13.29 -3.68 28.74
N PHE A 374 -14.39 -2.97 29.04
CA PHE A 374 -15.72 -3.56 29.13
C PHE A 374 -16.66 -3.06 28.02
N TYR A 375 -16.12 -2.50 26.93
CA TYR A 375 -16.92 -1.91 25.85
C TYR A 375 -17.88 -0.80 26.34
N ALA A 376 -17.61 -0.21 27.51
CA ALA A 376 -18.50 0.73 28.17
C ALA A 376 -18.32 2.14 27.60
N VAL A 377 -18.67 2.28 26.32
CA VAL A 377 -18.61 3.53 25.55
C VAL A 377 -19.96 3.89 24.95
N THR A 378 -20.18 5.18 24.70
CA THR A 378 -21.39 5.63 23.99
C THR A 378 -21.13 5.76 22.48
N PRO A 379 -22.17 5.60 21.63
CA PRO A 379 -22.04 5.89 20.20
C PRO A 379 -21.57 7.33 19.94
N ALA A 380 -22.04 8.30 20.74
CA ALA A 380 -21.68 9.71 20.57
C ALA A 380 -20.19 10.00 20.82
N GLU A 381 -19.53 9.30 21.74
CA GLU A 381 -18.10 9.53 22.02
C GLU A 381 -17.14 8.72 21.13
N SER A 382 -17.67 7.75 20.39
CA SER A 382 -16.89 6.78 19.62
C SER A 382 -17.26 6.73 18.14
N THR A 383 -18.05 7.69 17.66
CA THR A 383 -18.33 7.90 16.24
C THR A 383 -17.51 9.09 15.73
N PHE A 384 -16.83 8.90 14.60
CA PHE A 384 -15.95 9.91 13.99
C PHE A 384 -16.28 10.03 12.50
N ASP A 385 -16.28 11.26 11.98
CA ASP A 385 -16.63 11.53 10.59
C ASP A 385 -15.53 11.05 9.63
N ASN A 386 -14.27 11.29 9.99
CA ASN A 386 -13.12 10.86 9.20
C ASN A 386 -12.35 9.73 9.88
N ILE A 387 -11.80 8.83 9.06
CA ILE A 387 -10.92 7.75 9.52
C ILE A 387 -9.70 8.29 10.28
N ALA A 388 -9.15 9.43 9.83
CA ALA A 388 -8.00 10.09 10.45
C ALA A 388 -8.28 10.58 11.88
N ASP A 389 -9.55 10.83 12.23
CA ASP A 389 -9.97 11.30 13.55
C ASP A 389 -10.22 10.14 14.53
N VAL A 390 -10.29 8.90 14.03
CA VAL A 390 -10.53 7.72 14.86
C VAL A 390 -9.35 7.51 15.80
N LYS A 391 -9.64 7.54 17.10
CA LYS A 391 -8.65 7.28 18.15
C LYS A 391 -8.11 5.85 18.07
N ASP A 392 -6.80 5.69 18.23
CA ASP A 392 -6.20 4.37 18.46
C ASP A 392 -6.42 3.95 19.92
N TYR A 393 -7.61 3.41 20.21
CA TYR A 393 -7.95 2.91 21.54
C TYR A 393 -6.99 1.81 22.03
N GLN A 394 -6.38 1.06 21.11
CA GLN A 394 -5.42 0.02 21.46
C GLN A 394 -4.12 0.64 21.98
N GLU A 395 -3.59 1.66 21.30
CA GLU A 395 -2.43 2.42 21.76
C GLU A 395 -2.71 3.09 23.12
N MET A 396 -3.88 3.74 23.26
CA MET A 396 -4.31 4.37 24.52
C MET A 396 -4.39 3.39 25.69
N MET A 397 -4.83 2.14 25.45
CA MET A 397 -5.00 1.13 26.51
C MET A 397 -3.76 0.29 26.78
N SER A 398 -2.77 0.31 25.88
CA SER A 398 -1.56 -0.52 26.00
C SER A 398 -0.79 -0.31 27.32
N PRO A 399 -0.59 0.92 27.83
CA PRO A 399 0.05 1.13 29.14
C PRO A 399 -0.74 0.50 30.30
N ALA A 400 -2.07 0.62 30.30
CA ALA A 400 -2.92 0.04 31.33
C ALA A 400 -2.91 -1.50 31.28
N MET A 401 -2.91 -2.08 30.08
CA MET A 401 -2.77 -3.54 29.88
C MET A 401 -1.42 -4.05 30.41
N LEU A 402 -0.31 -3.37 30.08
CA LEU A 402 1.02 -3.72 30.60
C LEU A 402 1.07 -3.61 32.14
N LEU A 403 0.45 -2.56 32.70
CA LEU A 403 0.36 -2.41 34.15
C LEU A 403 -0.43 -3.57 34.79
N LEU A 404 -1.52 -4.02 34.17
CA LEU A 404 -2.29 -5.19 34.62
C LEU A 404 -1.47 -6.49 34.55
N VAL A 405 -0.64 -6.67 33.52
CA VAL A 405 0.32 -7.79 33.45
C VAL A 405 1.30 -7.72 34.63
N VAL A 406 1.89 -6.55 34.90
CA VAL A 406 2.83 -6.37 36.03
C VAL A 406 2.15 -6.61 37.38
N ILE A 407 0.96 -6.05 37.60
CA ILE A 407 0.20 -6.24 38.85
C ILE A 407 -0.13 -7.72 39.04
N SER A 408 -0.68 -8.39 38.01
CA SER A 408 -1.03 -9.80 38.12
C SER A 408 0.20 -10.71 38.29
N LEU A 409 1.35 -10.38 37.69
CA LEU A 409 2.62 -11.06 37.95
C LEU A 409 3.05 -10.95 39.42
N LEU A 410 2.86 -9.78 40.03
CA LEU A 410 3.18 -9.56 41.45
C LEU A 410 2.23 -10.30 42.40
N LEU A 411 0.96 -10.41 42.04
CA LEU A 411 -0.10 -11.03 42.85
C LEU A 411 -0.19 -12.55 42.68
N ASP A 412 0.05 -13.08 41.48
CA ASP A 412 -0.18 -14.49 41.12
C ASP A 412 1.06 -15.17 40.50
N LYS A 413 2.16 -15.16 41.26
CA LYS A 413 3.47 -15.66 40.81
C LYS A 413 3.46 -17.11 40.29
N LYS A 414 2.51 -17.96 40.74
CA LYS A 414 2.44 -19.39 40.35
C LYS A 414 2.03 -19.59 38.88
N ASN A 415 1.31 -18.63 38.31
CA ASN A 415 0.77 -18.69 36.96
C ASN A 415 1.62 -17.90 35.95
N TYR A 416 2.80 -17.44 36.37
CA TYR A 416 3.75 -16.73 35.54
C TYR A 416 5.11 -17.45 35.51
N ALA A 417 5.71 -17.50 34.33
CA ALA A 417 7.10 -17.89 34.14
C ALA A 417 7.86 -16.76 33.44
N PHE A 418 9.09 -16.48 33.88
CA PHE A 418 9.90 -15.38 33.31
C PHE A 418 10.08 -15.54 31.80
N ASN A 419 10.50 -16.73 31.34
CA ASN A 419 10.76 -17.00 29.93
C ASN A 419 9.49 -16.84 29.09
N ASP A 420 8.37 -17.39 29.56
CA ASP A 420 7.06 -17.29 28.87
C ASP A 420 6.56 -15.85 28.79
N THR A 421 6.62 -15.11 29.91
CA THR A 421 6.17 -13.71 29.95
C THR A 421 7.04 -12.82 29.07
N ALA A 422 8.36 -13.02 29.11
CA ALA A 422 9.30 -12.23 28.32
C ALA A 422 9.10 -12.48 26.82
N ILE A 423 8.91 -13.73 26.39
CA ILE A 423 8.66 -14.02 24.98
C ILE A 423 7.30 -13.47 24.52
N ASN A 424 6.27 -13.48 25.38
CA ASN A 424 4.97 -12.89 25.06
C ASN A 424 5.11 -11.39 24.72
N VAL A 425 5.92 -10.66 25.49
CA VAL A 425 6.25 -9.26 25.20
C VAL A 425 7.03 -9.12 23.88
N VAL A 426 8.04 -9.95 23.64
CA VAL A 426 8.80 -9.89 22.37
C VAL A 426 7.89 -10.15 21.16
N THR A 427 6.99 -11.12 21.24
CA THR A 427 6.07 -11.44 20.13
C THR A 427 5.07 -10.33 19.86
N VAL A 428 4.56 -9.62 20.88
CA VAL A 428 3.66 -8.48 20.65
C VAL A 428 4.39 -7.30 20.00
N LEU A 429 5.64 -7.02 20.40
CA LEU A 429 6.44 -5.97 19.78
C LEU A 429 6.69 -6.29 18.30
N LEU A 430 7.02 -7.55 17.98
CA LEU A 430 7.18 -7.98 16.61
C LEU A 430 5.86 -7.89 15.82
N TYR A 431 4.73 -8.32 16.40
CA TYR A 431 3.41 -8.17 15.80
C TYR A 431 3.05 -6.71 15.53
N MET A 432 3.32 -5.79 16.46
CA MET A 432 3.08 -4.36 16.27
C MET A 432 3.96 -3.79 15.15
N LEU A 433 5.25 -4.12 15.13
CA LEU A 433 6.15 -3.71 14.06
C LEU A 433 5.77 -4.28 12.71
N PHE A 434 5.36 -5.55 12.64
CA PHE A 434 4.91 -6.17 11.39
C PHE A 434 3.60 -5.55 10.91
N LYS A 435 2.67 -5.26 11.84
CA LYS A 435 1.47 -4.44 11.57
C LYS A 435 1.87 -3.10 10.96
N TYR A 436 2.93 -2.43 11.45
CA TYR A 436 3.42 -1.16 10.92
C TYR A 436 4.24 -1.24 9.63
N ALA A 437 5.02 -2.31 9.43
CA ALA A 437 5.78 -2.57 8.22
C ALA A 437 4.84 -2.83 7.04
N LEU A 438 3.82 -3.66 7.30
CA LEU A 438 2.65 -3.73 6.47
C LEU A 438 2.04 -2.33 6.41
N THR A 439 1.87 -1.56 7.47
CA THR A 439 1.28 -0.20 7.38
C THR A 439 2.00 0.75 6.42
N CYS A 440 3.32 0.76 6.39
CA CYS A 440 4.07 1.58 5.44
C CYS A 440 3.94 1.04 4.02
N SER A 441 3.78 -0.28 3.81
CA SER A 441 3.69 -0.92 2.47
C SER A 441 2.31 -1.49 2.07
N GLY A 442 1.25 -1.36 2.89
CA GLY A 442 0.21 -2.41 2.91
C GLY A 442 -0.71 -2.57 4.14
N SER A 443 -0.89 -1.60 5.05
CA SER A 443 -2.20 -1.47 5.74
C SER A 443 -3.26 -1.06 4.72
N LEU A 444 -2.82 -0.61 3.54
CA LEU A 444 -3.55 -0.62 2.28
C LEU A 444 -4.04 -2.02 1.85
N VAL A 445 -3.49 -3.14 2.34
CA VAL A 445 -3.98 -4.47 1.95
C VAL A 445 -5.12 -4.94 2.85
N GLY A 446 -5.10 -4.68 4.16
CA GLY A 446 -6.19 -5.08 5.06
C GLY A 446 -7.27 -4.00 5.16
N LEU A 447 -6.89 -2.84 5.69
CA LEU A 447 -7.77 -1.67 5.81
C LEU A 447 -7.98 -1.00 4.46
N GLY A 448 -6.96 -0.91 3.60
CA GLY A 448 -7.17 -0.38 2.25
C GLY A 448 -8.04 -1.31 1.40
N LEU A 449 -7.89 -2.64 1.45
CA LEU A 449 -8.87 -3.54 0.81
C LEU A 449 -10.26 -3.38 1.42
N TYR A 450 -10.37 -3.21 2.74
CA TYR A 450 -11.64 -2.91 3.38
C TYR A 450 -12.25 -1.60 2.83
N CYS A 451 -11.49 -0.52 2.79
CA CYS A 451 -11.92 0.78 2.27
C CYS A 451 -12.25 0.69 0.77
N LEU A 452 -11.46 -0.03 -0.02
CA LEU A 452 -11.72 -0.26 -1.44
C LEU A 452 -13.01 -1.06 -1.63
N VAL A 453 -13.22 -2.13 -0.87
CA VAL A 453 -14.47 -2.92 -0.93
C VAL A 453 -15.66 -2.09 -0.45
N TYR A 454 -15.51 -1.31 0.63
CA TYR A 454 -16.55 -0.42 1.10
C TYR A 454 -16.88 0.62 0.02
N GLU A 455 -15.89 1.38 -0.48
CA GLU A 455 -16.06 2.39 -1.51
C GLU A 455 -16.70 1.83 -2.80
N LYS A 456 -16.33 0.62 -3.23
CA LYS A 456 -16.79 0.05 -4.50
C LYS A 456 -18.00 -0.88 -4.39
N VAL A 457 -18.32 -1.44 -3.22
CA VAL A 457 -19.27 -2.58 -3.08
C VAL A 457 -20.27 -2.39 -1.93
N HIS A 458 -20.16 -1.37 -1.08
CA HIS A 458 -21.11 -1.21 0.04
C HIS A 458 -22.57 -1.19 -0.43
N LEU A 459 -23.43 -1.93 0.29
CA LEU A 459 -24.83 -2.18 -0.05
C LEU A 459 -25.76 -1.08 0.47
N PHE A 460 -25.34 -0.37 1.52
CA PHE A 460 -26.15 0.63 2.21
C PHE A 460 -25.26 1.80 2.64
N GLU A 461 -25.68 3.03 2.34
CA GLU A 461 -25.15 4.22 3.00
C GLU A 461 -25.75 4.30 4.40
N LEU A 462 -24.94 3.96 5.41
CA LEU A 462 -25.37 4.00 6.80
C LEU A 462 -24.98 5.34 7.43
N ASP A 463 -25.94 5.99 8.07
CA ASP A 463 -25.67 7.18 8.90
C ASP A 463 -24.90 6.75 10.16
N ILE A 464 -23.62 7.10 10.22
CA ILE A 464 -22.73 6.74 11.32
C ILE A 464 -23.17 7.32 12.67
N HIS A 465 -23.91 8.43 12.68
CA HIS A 465 -24.41 9.06 13.91
C HIS A 465 -25.68 8.39 14.44
N ASN A 466 -26.30 7.49 13.65
CA ASN A 466 -27.41 6.69 14.12
C ASN A 466 -26.88 5.61 15.09
N PRO A 467 -27.29 5.62 16.37
CA PRO A 467 -26.85 4.64 17.35
C PRO A 467 -27.08 3.18 16.91
N TRP A 468 -28.10 2.91 16.11
CA TRP A 468 -28.39 1.56 15.60
C TRP A 468 -27.35 1.07 14.59
N VAL A 469 -26.76 1.97 13.80
CA VAL A 469 -25.67 1.64 12.89
C VAL A 469 -24.41 1.29 13.69
N TRP A 470 -24.14 2.03 14.77
CA TRP A 470 -23.09 1.71 15.73
C TRP A 470 -23.31 0.31 16.35
N PHE A 471 -24.51 0.00 16.83
CA PHE A 471 -24.81 -1.33 17.37
C PHE A 471 -24.73 -2.45 16.31
N LEU A 472 -25.14 -2.18 15.07
CA LEU A 472 -24.98 -3.11 13.97
C LEU A 472 -23.51 -3.39 13.68
N ALA A 473 -22.66 -2.36 13.72
CA ALA A 473 -21.22 -2.51 13.55
C ALA A 473 -20.59 -3.34 14.68
N PHE A 474 -21.01 -3.12 15.94
CA PHE A 474 -20.62 -3.97 17.08
C PHE A 474 -20.96 -5.45 16.85
N LEU A 475 -22.23 -5.76 16.56
CA LEU A 475 -22.70 -7.13 16.37
C LEU A 475 -22.02 -7.82 15.17
N THR A 476 -21.84 -7.07 14.08
CA THR A 476 -21.20 -7.59 12.87
C THR A 476 -19.71 -7.84 13.09
N GLN A 477 -19.01 -6.92 13.74
CA GLN A 477 -17.60 -7.09 14.10
C GLN A 477 -17.39 -8.31 15.00
N ASP A 478 -18.26 -8.51 16.00
CA ASP A 478 -18.16 -9.66 16.90
C ASP A 478 -18.47 -10.99 16.21
N LEU A 479 -19.46 -11.03 15.30
CA LEU A 479 -19.75 -12.21 14.47
C LEU A 479 -18.62 -12.54 13.50
N VAL A 480 -18.07 -11.53 12.81
CA VAL A 480 -16.96 -11.71 11.87
C VAL A 480 -15.70 -12.16 12.60
N TYR A 481 -15.46 -11.63 13.80
CA TYR A 481 -14.42 -12.14 14.69
C TYR A 481 -14.66 -13.62 15.01
N TYR A 482 -15.85 -14.01 15.46
CA TYR A 482 -16.20 -15.42 15.73
C TYR A 482 -15.94 -16.33 14.52
N LEU A 483 -16.36 -15.93 13.32
CA LEU A 483 -16.16 -16.72 12.10
C LEU A 483 -14.69 -16.88 11.74
N GLY A 484 -13.91 -15.79 11.81
CA GLY A 484 -12.48 -15.83 11.55
C GLY A 484 -11.73 -16.65 12.59
N HIS A 485 -12.06 -16.47 13.86
CA HIS A 485 -11.47 -17.20 14.97
C HIS A 485 -11.75 -18.71 14.87
N ARG A 486 -13.00 -19.09 14.61
CA ARG A 486 -13.38 -20.49 14.37
C ARG A 486 -12.65 -21.08 13.16
N ALA A 487 -12.54 -20.32 12.06
CA ALA A 487 -11.80 -20.79 10.90
C ALA A 487 -10.31 -21.00 11.21
N MET A 488 -9.70 -20.16 12.05
CA MET A 488 -8.31 -20.37 12.47
C MET A 488 -8.12 -21.67 13.22
N HIS A 489 -9.08 -22.10 14.04
CA HIS A 489 -9.01 -23.39 14.75
C HIS A 489 -9.39 -24.59 13.86
N GLU A 490 -10.43 -24.46 13.03
CA GLU A 490 -10.99 -25.61 12.30
C GLU A 490 -10.43 -25.81 10.88
N PHE A 491 -9.88 -24.77 10.23
CA PHE A 491 -9.36 -24.85 8.86
C PHE A 491 -7.83 -24.91 8.87
N GLY A 492 -7.26 -26.10 8.61
CA GLY A 492 -5.86 -26.44 8.92
C GLY A 492 -4.82 -25.36 8.62
N ILE A 493 -4.77 -24.83 7.39
CA ILE A 493 -3.79 -23.81 7.03
C ILE A 493 -3.99 -22.47 7.77
N PHE A 494 -5.20 -22.15 8.23
CA PHE A 494 -5.44 -20.94 9.00
C PHE A 494 -4.97 -21.06 10.46
N TRP A 495 -4.70 -22.27 10.95
CA TRP A 495 -4.14 -22.49 12.29
C TRP A 495 -2.79 -21.82 12.48
N ILE A 496 -2.01 -21.66 11.41
CA ILE A 496 -0.73 -20.94 11.47
C ILE A 496 -0.88 -19.52 12.04
N PHE A 497 -2.04 -18.87 11.82
CA PHE A 497 -2.30 -17.50 12.29
C PHE A 497 -2.62 -17.41 13.79
N HIS A 498 -2.84 -18.55 14.46
CA HIS A 498 -3.40 -18.58 15.81
C HIS A 498 -2.76 -19.59 16.76
N GLU A 499 -2.07 -20.63 16.28
CA GLU A 499 -1.40 -21.64 17.10
C GLU A 499 -0.55 -21.02 18.22
N MET A 500 0.32 -20.06 17.86
CA MET A 500 1.26 -19.47 18.81
C MET A 500 0.55 -18.82 20.00
N HIS A 501 -0.67 -18.30 19.81
CA HIS A 501 -1.49 -17.74 20.88
C HIS A 501 -1.89 -18.80 21.92
N HIS A 502 -2.20 -20.02 21.46
CA HIS A 502 -2.56 -21.18 22.31
C HIS A 502 -1.35 -21.95 22.85
N SER A 503 -0.14 -21.63 22.42
CA SER A 503 1.03 -22.45 22.77
C SER A 503 1.60 -22.21 24.17
N SER A 504 1.12 -21.20 24.92
CA SER A 504 1.57 -20.98 26.29
C SER A 504 0.91 -21.98 27.25
N GLU A 505 1.71 -22.59 28.11
CA GLU A 505 1.24 -23.46 29.19
C GLU A 505 0.86 -22.66 30.45
N TYR A 506 1.03 -21.33 30.43
CA TYR A 506 0.71 -20.40 31.51
C TYR A 506 -0.41 -19.46 31.04
N PHE A 507 -1.59 -19.55 31.65
CA PHE A 507 -2.73 -18.74 31.25
C PHE A 507 -2.88 -17.51 32.15
N ASN A 508 -2.56 -16.33 31.62
CA ASN A 508 -2.57 -15.06 32.35
C ASN A 508 -2.67 -13.89 31.35
N PHE A 509 -2.64 -12.64 31.83
CA PHE A 509 -2.81 -11.48 30.96
C PHE A 509 -1.72 -11.34 29.88
N SER A 510 -0.51 -11.85 30.13
CA SER A 510 0.54 -11.84 29.10
C SER A 510 0.23 -12.80 27.94
N THR A 511 -0.60 -13.82 28.15
CA THR A 511 -1.08 -14.72 27.09
C THR A 511 -1.91 -13.96 26.06
N ALA A 512 -2.69 -12.94 26.47
CA ALA A 512 -3.49 -12.11 25.56
C ALA A 512 -2.65 -11.39 24.48
N ILE A 513 -1.41 -11.05 24.82
CA ILE A 513 -0.49 -10.34 23.92
C ILE A 513 0.45 -11.29 23.16
N ARG A 514 0.40 -12.60 23.43
CA ARG A 514 1.16 -13.61 22.66
C ARG A 514 0.54 -13.76 21.27
N LYS A 515 1.12 -13.09 20.27
CA LYS A 515 0.56 -13.01 18.91
C LYS A 515 1.60 -13.27 17.81
N PRO A 516 1.28 -14.07 16.79
CA PRO A 516 2.19 -14.24 15.66
C PRO A 516 2.23 -12.95 14.83
N ALA A 517 3.41 -12.63 14.29
CA ALA A 517 3.65 -11.41 13.54
C ALA A 517 2.66 -11.19 12.38
N TYR A 518 2.21 -12.29 11.77
CA TYR A 518 1.33 -12.30 10.61
C TYR A 518 -0.15 -12.60 10.93
N MET A 519 -0.57 -12.59 12.21
CA MET A 519 -1.95 -12.84 12.65
C MET A 519 -3.01 -12.00 11.91
N GLU A 520 -2.65 -10.76 11.55
CA GLU A 520 -3.52 -9.81 10.86
C GLU A 520 -4.01 -10.31 9.50
N LEU A 521 -3.18 -11.06 8.76
CA LEU A 521 -3.54 -11.55 7.43
C LEU A 521 -4.73 -12.53 7.50
N GLY A 522 -4.70 -13.45 8.47
CA GLY A 522 -5.80 -14.38 8.70
C GLY A 522 -7.10 -13.64 9.07
N SER A 523 -7.00 -12.60 9.90
CA SER A 523 -8.15 -11.80 10.33
C SER A 523 -8.72 -10.92 9.21
N ALA A 524 -7.86 -10.36 8.34
CA ALA A 524 -8.24 -9.48 7.23
C ALA A 524 -9.18 -10.18 6.23
N CYS A 525 -8.93 -11.46 5.93
CA CYS A 525 -9.78 -12.29 5.05
C CYS A 525 -11.25 -12.34 5.48
N PHE A 526 -11.53 -12.21 6.78
CA PHE A 526 -12.89 -12.20 7.32
C PHE A 526 -13.41 -10.78 7.54
N ASN A 527 -12.55 -9.87 8.03
CA ASN A 527 -12.94 -8.47 8.25
C ASN A 527 -13.45 -7.80 6.96
N VAL A 528 -12.89 -8.11 5.79
CA VAL A 528 -13.37 -7.54 4.52
C VAL A 528 -14.82 -7.91 4.19
N LEU A 529 -15.36 -9.01 4.73
CA LEU A 529 -16.73 -9.46 4.45
C LEU A 529 -17.79 -8.46 4.94
N GLN A 530 -17.52 -7.75 6.03
CA GLN A 530 -18.42 -6.72 6.56
C GLN A 530 -18.23 -5.34 5.92
N ALA A 531 -17.18 -5.15 5.11
CA ALA A 531 -16.96 -3.91 4.36
C ALA A 531 -18.07 -3.64 3.34
N VAL A 532 -18.90 -4.64 2.99
CA VAL A 532 -20.07 -4.43 2.14
C VAL A 532 -21.24 -3.77 2.88
N ILE A 533 -21.15 -3.54 4.20
CA ILE A 533 -22.24 -2.98 5.01
C ILE A 533 -21.73 -1.91 5.97
N ILE A 534 -20.61 -2.14 6.67
CA ILE A 534 -20.16 -1.31 7.80
C ILE A 534 -19.15 -0.25 7.35
N PRO A 535 -19.37 1.04 7.67
CA PRO A 535 -18.42 2.12 7.40
C PRO A 535 -17.04 1.87 8.04
N PRO A 536 -15.92 2.19 7.35
CA PRO A 536 -14.58 1.94 7.85
C PRO A 536 -14.29 2.57 9.23
N GLN A 537 -14.83 3.76 9.51
CA GLN A 537 -14.65 4.46 10.78
C GLN A 537 -15.20 3.63 11.95
N LEU A 538 -16.43 3.13 11.82
CA LEU A 538 -17.06 2.29 12.84
C LEU A 538 -16.38 0.92 12.94
N PHE A 539 -15.97 0.35 11.81
CA PHE A 539 -15.17 -0.89 11.80
C PHE A 539 -13.90 -0.76 12.65
N ILE A 540 -13.11 0.30 12.46
CA ILE A 540 -11.85 0.51 13.20
C ILE A 540 -12.15 0.64 14.71
N VAL A 541 -13.16 1.44 15.07
CA VAL A 541 -13.58 1.63 16.48
C VAL A 541 -13.97 0.29 17.11
N HIS A 542 -14.90 -0.44 16.48
CA HIS A 542 -15.41 -1.68 17.04
C HIS A 542 -14.36 -2.79 17.06
N ARG A 543 -13.45 -2.80 16.09
CA ARG A 543 -12.30 -3.70 16.05
C ARG A 543 -11.35 -3.45 17.23
N HIS A 544 -11.01 -2.20 17.52
CA HIS A 544 -10.16 -1.87 18.67
C HIS A 544 -10.84 -2.25 19.99
N LEU A 545 -12.11 -1.89 20.19
CA LEU A 545 -12.85 -2.22 21.41
C LEU A 545 -13.04 -3.73 21.60
N ASN A 546 -13.29 -4.48 20.52
CA ASN A 546 -13.40 -5.93 20.57
C ASN A 546 -12.06 -6.56 21.00
N PHE A 547 -10.93 -6.07 20.45
CA PHE A 547 -9.60 -6.49 20.89
C PHE A 547 -9.32 -6.18 22.36
N ILE A 548 -9.66 -4.96 22.81
CA ILE A 548 -9.45 -4.52 24.18
C ILE A 548 -10.28 -5.35 25.18
N TYR A 549 -11.52 -5.70 24.82
CA TYR A 549 -12.35 -6.58 25.63
C TYR A 549 -11.72 -7.97 25.78
N GLN A 550 -11.17 -8.55 24.71
CA GLN A 550 -10.58 -9.88 24.80
C GLN A 550 -9.36 -9.94 25.72
N PHE A 551 -8.64 -8.83 25.93
CA PHE A 551 -7.51 -8.81 26.84
C PHE A 551 -7.88 -9.27 28.26
N TRP A 552 -8.99 -8.74 28.82
CA TRP A 552 -9.34 -9.04 30.21
C TRP A 552 -9.80 -10.50 30.40
N LEU A 553 -10.20 -11.20 29.33
CA LEU A 553 -10.60 -12.60 29.37
C LEU A 553 -9.45 -13.54 29.78
N HIS A 554 -8.19 -13.12 29.60
CA HIS A 554 -7.02 -13.96 29.82
C HIS A 554 -6.57 -13.94 31.28
N ASN A 555 -7.34 -14.56 32.16
CA ASN A 555 -6.91 -14.76 33.54
C ASN A 555 -7.53 -16.00 34.18
N GLU A 556 -6.79 -16.58 35.14
CA GLU A 556 -7.25 -17.75 35.89
C GLU A 556 -8.03 -17.42 37.16
N TYR A 557 -7.91 -16.20 37.70
CA TYR A 557 -8.42 -15.88 39.04
C TYR A 557 -9.89 -15.45 39.06
N THR A 558 -10.46 -15.07 37.91
CA THR A 558 -11.88 -14.69 37.83
C THR A 558 -12.75 -15.95 37.83
N PRO A 559 -13.64 -16.15 38.82
CA PRO A 559 -14.54 -17.31 38.86
C PRO A 559 -15.63 -17.19 37.78
N SER A 560 -16.48 -18.22 37.65
CA SER A 560 -17.67 -18.10 36.79
C SER A 560 -18.52 -16.91 37.23
N LEU A 561 -18.94 -16.10 36.26
CA LEU A 561 -19.79 -14.92 36.47
C LEU A 561 -21.29 -15.27 36.40
N GLY A 562 -21.63 -16.55 36.39
CA GLY A 562 -23.00 -17.05 36.44
C GLY A 562 -23.83 -16.57 35.25
N PRO A 563 -24.98 -15.89 35.44
CA PRO A 563 -25.88 -15.53 34.35
C PRO A 563 -25.27 -14.66 33.25
N LEU A 564 -24.21 -13.90 33.52
CA LEU A 564 -23.54 -13.08 32.51
C LEU A 564 -22.91 -13.93 31.39
N GLU A 565 -22.53 -15.18 31.69
CA GLU A 565 -21.93 -16.16 30.76
C GLU A 565 -22.94 -16.77 29.77
N TYR A 566 -24.21 -16.38 29.85
CA TYR A 566 -25.19 -16.69 28.80
C TYR A 566 -25.08 -15.72 27.62
N ILE A 567 -24.54 -14.52 27.84
CA ILE A 567 -24.52 -13.43 26.85
C ILE A 567 -23.09 -13.06 26.49
N PHE A 568 -22.24 -12.83 27.49
CA PHE A 568 -20.87 -12.36 27.31
C PHE A 568 -19.88 -13.52 27.40
N CYS A 569 -18.81 -13.43 26.61
CA CYS A 569 -17.60 -14.22 26.88
C CYS A 569 -16.97 -13.71 28.17
N THR A 570 -16.65 -14.65 29.06
CA THR A 570 -15.97 -14.38 30.34
C THR A 570 -14.65 -15.15 30.42
N PRO A 571 -13.79 -14.85 31.41
CA PRO A 571 -12.57 -15.61 31.63
C PRO A 571 -12.80 -17.11 31.78
N SER A 572 -13.94 -17.54 32.34
CA SER A 572 -14.30 -18.97 32.43
C SER A 572 -14.48 -19.60 31.05
N ASN A 573 -15.21 -18.94 30.14
CA ASN A 573 -15.37 -19.44 28.77
C ASN A 573 -14.03 -19.47 28.03
N HIS A 574 -13.21 -18.45 28.23
CA HIS A 574 -11.93 -18.30 27.54
C HIS A 574 -10.85 -19.26 28.08
N ARG A 575 -10.91 -19.64 29.36
CA ARG A 575 -10.08 -20.74 29.89
C ARG A 575 -10.36 -22.05 29.16
N VAL A 576 -11.64 -22.41 29.00
CA VAL A 576 -12.03 -23.59 28.23
C VAL A 576 -11.52 -23.50 26.80
N HIS A 577 -11.64 -22.33 26.17
CA HIS A 577 -11.13 -22.10 24.82
C HIS A 577 -9.61 -22.36 24.68
N HIS A 578 -8.82 -21.91 25.66
CA HIS A 578 -7.38 -22.17 25.71
C HIS A 578 -6.99 -23.55 26.25
N GLY A 579 -7.98 -24.35 26.66
CA GLY A 579 -7.76 -25.65 27.26
C GLY A 579 -7.38 -26.72 26.24
N ARG A 580 -6.45 -27.59 26.60
CA ARG A 580 -6.08 -28.80 25.82
C ARG A 580 -6.77 -30.07 26.32
N ASN A 581 -7.61 -29.99 27.35
CA ASN A 581 -8.43 -31.13 27.77
C ASN A 581 -9.31 -31.58 26.59
N PRO A 582 -9.62 -32.88 26.46
CA PRO A 582 -10.44 -33.36 25.34
C PRO A 582 -11.75 -32.59 25.14
N TYR A 583 -12.44 -32.20 26.23
CA TYR A 583 -13.70 -31.45 26.14
C TYR A 583 -13.54 -29.98 25.74
N CYS A 584 -12.33 -29.43 25.85
CA CYS A 584 -11.99 -28.04 25.56
C CYS A 584 -11.63 -27.82 24.07
N ILE A 585 -11.24 -28.88 23.36
CA ILE A 585 -10.78 -28.78 21.97
C ILE A 585 -11.90 -28.27 21.06
N ASP A 586 -11.59 -27.21 20.31
CA ASP A 586 -12.47 -26.57 19.35
C ASP A 586 -13.79 -26.06 19.98
N ARG A 587 -13.67 -25.30 21.08
CA ARG A 587 -14.80 -24.72 21.82
C ARG A 587 -14.63 -23.23 22.12
N ASN A 588 -15.74 -22.53 22.30
CA ASN A 588 -15.84 -21.14 22.79
C ASN A 588 -15.01 -20.09 22.00
N TYR A 589 -15.35 -19.86 20.73
CA TYR A 589 -14.63 -18.91 19.85
C TYR A 589 -15.06 -17.45 19.98
N GLY A 590 -16.11 -17.12 20.74
CA GLY A 590 -16.64 -15.77 20.86
C GLY A 590 -15.63 -14.76 21.40
N GLY A 591 -15.64 -13.54 20.87
CA GLY A 591 -14.78 -12.45 21.33
C GLY A 591 -15.39 -11.68 22.50
N VAL A 592 -16.53 -11.02 22.26
CA VAL A 592 -17.30 -10.32 23.29
C VAL A 592 -18.55 -11.11 23.66
N LEU A 593 -19.28 -11.65 22.67
CA LEU A 593 -20.52 -12.39 22.91
C LEU A 593 -20.32 -13.90 22.75
N ILE A 594 -20.78 -14.67 23.74
CA ILE A 594 -20.75 -16.14 23.72
C ILE A 594 -21.96 -16.74 22.96
N ILE A 595 -22.89 -15.89 22.53
CA ILE A 595 -24.13 -16.30 21.87
C ILE A 595 -23.86 -17.06 20.56
N TRP A 596 -22.78 -16.72 19.85
CA TRP A 596 -22.42 -17.36 18.59
C TRP A 596 -22.02 -18.82 18.80
N ASP A 597 -21.26 -19.11 19.87
CA ASP A 597 -20.92 -20.47 20.25
C ASP A 597 -22.13 -21.32 20.59
N ARG A 598 -23.12 -20.72 21.27
CA ARG A 598 -24.37 -21.40 21.58
C ARG A 598 -25.20 -21.64 20.33
N LEU A 599 -25.26 -20.68 19.43
CA LEU A 599 -26.02 -20.75 18.18
C LEU A 599 -25.46 -21.82 17.22
N PHE A 600 -24.13 -21.89 17.10
CA PHE A 600 -23.45 -22.79 16.18
C PHE A 600 -22.92 -24.08 16.83
N GLY A 601 -23.25 -24.31 18.10
CA GLY A 601 -22.99 -25.57 18.81
C GLY A 601 -21.54 -25.79 19.23
N THR A 602 -20.74 -24.73 19.38
CA THR A 602 -19.33 -24.78 19.80
C THR A 602 -19.13 -24.40 21.27
N TYR A 603 -20.22 -24.14 22.02
CA TYR A 603 -20.15 -23.80 23.44
C TYR A 603 -19.80 -25.00 24.33
N ALA A 604 -18.86 -24.81 25.26
CA ALA A 604 -18.60 -25.70 26.38
C ALA A 604 -18.43 -24.89 27.69
N ALA A 605 -19.06 -25.35 28.77
CA ALA A 605 -18.87 -24.76 30.10
C ALA A 605 -17.58 -25.28 30.74
N GLU A 606 -16.95 -24.46 31.58
CA GLU A 606 -15.86 -24.90 32.44
C GLU A 606 -16.39 -25.89 33.46
N LYS A 607 -15.67 -26.99 33.67
CA LYS A 607 -16.05 -28.04 34.61
C LYS A 607 -15.36 -27.83 35.95
N ASP A 608 -16.13 -27.85 37.03
CA ASP A 608 -15.59 -27.75 38.39
C ASP A 608 -14.78 -28.99 38.81
N ASP A 609 -15.07 -30.16 38.21
CA ASP A 609 -14.45 -31.45 38.53
C ASP A 609 -13.20 -31.78 37.70
N GLU A 610 -12.89 -30.97 36.68
CA GLU A 610 -11.77 -31.20 35.76
C GLU A 610 -11.01 -29.89 35.50
N LYS A 611 -9.83 -29.76 36.13
CA LYS A 611 -8.97 -28.58 35.94
C LYS A 611 -8.55 -28.45 34.47
N VAL A 612 -8.65 -27.23 33.95
CA VAL A 612 -8.19 -26.91 32.60
C VAL A 612 -6.66 -26.88 32.55
N ALA A 613 -6.08 -27.65 31.65
CA ALA A 613 -4.66 -27.59 31.28
C ALA A 613 -4.49 -26.81 29.98
N TYR A 614 -3.43 -26.01 29.89
CA TYR A 614 -3.17 -25.10 28.76
C TYR A 614 -1.98 -25.55 27.92
N GLY A 615 -1.76 -24.85 26.81
CA GLY A 615 -0.78 -25.20 25.78
C GLY A 615 -1.42 -26.00 24.65
N LEU A 616 -0.61 -26.41 23.67
CA LEU A 616 -1.09 -27.28 22.60
C LEU A 616 -1.22 -28.74 23.09
N VAL A 617 -2.02 -29.54 22.37
CA VAL A 617 -2.10 -31.00 22.55
C VAL A 617 -0.72 -31.64 22.42
N HIS A 618 0.05 -31.19 21.42
CA HIS A 618 1.47 -31.47 21.28
C HIS A 618 2.23 -30.15 21.36
N ASN A 619 2.79 -29.86 22.53
CA ASN A 619 3.45 -28.57 22.74
C ASN A 619 4.79 -28.49 21.99
N ILE A 620 5.12 -27.28 21.54
CA ILE A 620 6.32 -26.99 20.73
C ILE A 620 7.62 -27.06 21.54
N ASN A 621 7.55 -26.88 22.87
CA ASN A 621 8.68 -26.99 23.81
C ASN A 621 9.93 -26.19 23.38
N THR A 622 9.73 -24.96 22.93
CA THR A 622 10.77 -24.00 22.55
C THR A 622 10.24 -22.58 22.71
N PHE A 623 11.12 -21.66 23.12
CA PHE A 623 10.87 -20.23 23.10
C PHE A 623 11.43 -19.55 21.84
N SER A 624 12.15 -20.28 20.98
CA SER A 624 12.75 -19.78 19.73
C SER A 624 11.76 -18.94 18.93
N LEU A 625 12.01 -17.63 18.81
CA LEU A 625 11.07 -16.71 18.17
C LEU A 625 10.71 -17.14 16.75
N ILE A 626 11.72 -17.45 15.92
CA ILE A 626 11.54 -17.97 14.56
C ILE A 626 10.91 -19.36 14.60
N GLY A 627 11.34 -20.21 15.53
CA GLY A 627 10.80 -21.57 15.67
C GLY A 627 9.29 -21.55 15.87
N MET A 628 8.80 -20.80 16.85
CA MET A 628 7.37 -20.69 17.15
C MET A 628 6.55 -20.15 15.96
N HIS A 629 7.09 -19.24 15.16
CA HIS A 629 6.41 -18.71 13.97
C HIS A 629 6.38 -19.70 12.80
N TRP A 630 7.33 -20.65 12.74
CA TRP A 630 7.50 -21.54 11.59
C TRP A 630 7.02 -22.97 11.85
N THR A 631 6.80 -23.38 13.11
CA THR A 631 6.46 -24.76 13.47
C THR A 631 5.16 -25.25 12.81
N SER A 632 4.01 -24.58 12.99
CA SER A 632 2.78 -24.99 12.28
C SER A 632 2.92 -24.94 10.76
N LEU A 633 3.59 -23.90 10.23
CA LEU A 633 3.77 -23.77 8.80
C LEU A 633 4.57 -24.96 8.23
N LYS A 634 5.67 -25.31 8.89
CA LYS A 634 6.48 -26.48 8.56
C LYS A 634 5.66 -27.77 8.66
N TYR A 635 4.89 -27.91 9.75
CA TYR A 635 4.03 -29.05 9.98
C TYR A 635 3.03 -29.26 8.83
N PHE A 636 2.23 -28.24 8.49
CA PHE A 636 1.21 -28.38 7.45
C PHE A 636 1.79 -28.52 6.05
N LEU A 637 2.81 -27.74 5.70
CA LEU A 637 3.36 -27.74 4.34
C LEU A 637 4.26 -28.94 4.04
N PHE A 638 4.97 -29.46 5.05
CA PHE A 638 6.01 -30.48 4.84
C PHE A 638 5.82 -31.75 5.68
N GLU A 639 5.43 -31.68 6.96
CA GLU A 639 5.46 -32.88 7.81
C GLU A 639 4.18 -33.71 7.68
N LYS A 640 3.01 -33.06 7.74
CA LYS A 640 1.68 -33.71 7.72
C LYS A 640 1.52 -34.57 6.46
N CYS A 641 1.96 -34.10 5.30
CA CYS A 641 1.85 -34.82 4.04
C CYS A 641 2.78 -36.05 3.92
N HIS A 642 3.78 -36.19 4.79
CA HIS A 642 4.75 -37.28 4.81
C HIS A 642 4.56 -38.27 5.96
N MET A 643 3.53 -38.09 6.80
CA MET A 643 3.25 -38.96 7.92
C MET A 643 2.96 -40.41 7.49
N ARG A 644 3.46 -41.35 8.29
CA ARG A 644 3.28 -42.79 8.12
C ARG A 644 2.73 -43.42 9.39
N ASP A 645 1.97 -44.49 9.24
CA ASP A 645 1.50 -45.31 10.37
C ASP A 645 2.62 -46.22 10.93
N GLU A 646 2.30 -46.96 11.98
CA GLU A 646 3.20 -47.93 12.64
C GLU A 646 3.72 -49.04 11.71
N ASN A 647 3.04 -49.29 10.60
CA ASN A 647 3.41 -50.28 9.58
C ASN A 647 4.18 -49.64 8.40
N GLY A 648 4.53 -48.35 8.50
CA GLY A 648 5.28 -47.61 7.48
C GLY A 648 4.46 -47.14 6.28
N LYS A 649 3.12 -47.29 6.32
CA LYS A 649 2.22 -46.89 5.24
C LYS A 649 1.88 -45.40 5.37
N GLU A 650 1.89 -44.68 4.25
CA GLU A 650 1.54 -43.25 4.23
C GLU A 650 0.07 -43.02 4.60
N TYR A 651 -0.18 -42.06 5.48
CA TYR A 651 -1.55 -41.62 5.80
C TYR A 651 -2.21 -40.94 4.59
N PHE A 652 -1.46 -40.16 3.82
CA PHE A 652 -1.96 -39.41 2.67
C PHE A 652 -1.28 -39.87 1.37
N PRO A 653 -1.65 -41.03 0.81
CA PRO A 653 -1.02 -41.53 -0.42
C PRO A 653 -1.44 -40.68 -1.63
N GLY A 654 -0.46 -40.27 -2.44
CA GLY A 654 -0.65 -39.51 -3.68
C GLY A 654 -0.68 -37.99 -3.50
N PHE A 655 -0.26 -37.26 -4.54
CA PHE A 655 -0.08 -35.80 -4.53
C PHE A 655 -1.34 -35.02 -4.10
N TRP A 656 -2.51 -35.38 -4.63
CA TRP A 656 -3.75 -34.66 -4.35
C TRP A 656 -4.22 -34.80 -2.90
N ASN A 657 -4.05 -35.99 -2.29
CA ASN A 657 -4.39 -36.22 -0.89
C ASN A 657 -3.42 -35.47 0.04
N LYS A 658 -2.13 -35.40 -0.34
CA LYS A 658 -1.11 -34.61 0.36
C LYS A 658 -1.41 -33.12 0.32
N PHE A 659 -1.87 -32.60 -0.81
CA PHE A 659 -2.28 -31.20 -0.92
C PHE A 659 -3.57 -30.91 -0.14
N CYS A 660 -4.59 -31.77 -0.26
CA CYS A 660 -5.86 -31.59 0.44
C CYS A 660 -5.73 -31.68 1.97
N SER A 661 -4.75 -32.42 2.50
CA SER A 661 -4.56 -32.55 3.95
C SER A 661 -4.11 -31.26 4.63
N ILE A 662 -3.53 -30.31 3.88
CA ILE A 662 -3.19 -28.95 4.32
C ILE A 662 -4.45 -28.17 4.70
N PHE A 663 -5.54 -28.39 3.97
CA PHE A 663 -6.83 -27.71 4.11
C PHE A 663 -7.82 -28.49 4.99
N ALA A 664 -7.47 -29.70 5.42
CA ALA A 664 -8.27 -30.48 6.35
C ALA A 664 -8.17 -29.90 7.78
N PRO A 665 -9.11 -30.21 8.68
CA PRO A 665 -9.02 -29.80 10.07
C PRO A 665 -7.67 -30.14 10.71
N VAL A 666 -7.26 -29.35 11.71
CA VAL A 666 -5.93 -29.44 12.35
C VAL A 666 -5.63 -30.88 12.78
N GLY A 667 -6.53 -31.49 13.56
CA GLY A 667 -6.42 -32.87 14.05
C GLY A 667 -6.91 -33.97 13.10
N TRP A 668 -7.26 -33.67 11.84
CA TRP A 668 -7.86 -34.68 10.95
C TRP A 668 -6.86 -35.72 10.43
N PHE A 669 -7.21 -36.99 10.58
CA PHE A 669 -6.56 -38.15 9.99
C PHE A 669 -7.54 -38.99 9.15
N PRO A 670 -7.04 -39.79 8.18
CA PRO A 670 -7.90 -40.70 7.41
C PRO A 670 -8.70 -41.63 8.32
N GLY A 671 -10.02 -41.63 8.17
CA GLY A 671 -10.95 -42.40 9.02
C GLY A 671 -11.81 -41.53 9.94
N MET A 672 -11.33 -40.33 10.30
CA MET A 672 -12.09 -39.38 11.11
C MET A 672 -13.20 -38.71 10.29
N LYS A 673 -14.37 -38.54 10.91
CA LYS A 673 -15.53 -37.91 10.28
C LYS A 673 -15.45 -36.39 10.33
N THR A 674 -15.85 -35.76 9.24
CA THR A 674 -15.88 -34.30 9.13
C THR A 674 -17.23 -33.82 8.62
N ARG A 675 -17.64 -32.64 9.10
CA ARG A 675 -18.84 -31.94 8.65
C ARG A 675 -18.47 -30.60 8.05
N ARG A 676 -19.23 -30.15 7.04
CA ARG A 676 -19.02 -28.85 6.40
C ARG A 676 -19.66 -27.74 7.23
N PHE A 677 -18.90 -26.68 7.51
CA PHE A 677 -19.38 -25.42 8.07
C PHE A 677 -18.97 -24.29 7.12
N PHE A 678 -19.98 -23.60 6.57
CA PHE A 678 -19.78 -22.55 5.55
C PHE A 678 -18.91 -23.03 4.37
N VAL A 679 -17.67 -22.57 4.25
CA VAL A 679 -16.74 -22.91 3.16
C VAL A 679 -15.64 -23.92 3.54
N TRP A 680 -15.52 -24.31 4.82
CA TRP A 680 -14.54 -25.29 5.29
C TRP A 680 -15.18 -26.51 5.95
N LYS A 681 -14.37 -27.47 6.38
CA LYS A 681 -14.80 -28.66 7.12
C LYS A 681 -14.24 -28.61 8.54
N HIS A 682 -14.98 -29.16 9.50
CA HIS A 682 -14.55 -29.35 10.88
C HIS A 682 -14.75 -30.82 11.31
N LEU A 683 -14.14 -31.23 12.42
CA LEU A 683 -14.31 -32.58 12.98
C LEU A 683 -15.72 -32.75 13.58
N GLU A 684 -16.35 -33.91 13.34
CA GLU A 684 -17.63 -34.23 14.00
C GLU A 684 -17.46 -34.49 15.50
N ASP A 685 -16.40 -35.22 15.87
CA ASP A 685 -15.96 -35.42 17.24
C ASP A 685 -14.58 -34.79 17.42
N THR A 686 -14.51 -33.68 18.16
CA THR A 686 -13.27 -32.95 18.41
C THR A 686 -12.41 -33.59 19.50
N THR A 687 -12.93 -34.62 20.18
CA THR A 687 -12.21 -35.37 21.22
C THR A 687 -11.50 -36.60 20.68
N GLU A 688 -11.83 -37.01 19.44
CA GLU A 688 -11.28 -38.21 18.80
C GLU A 688 -9.76 -38.08 18.61
N GLY A 689 -8.99 -39.00 19.19
CA GLY A 689 -7.52 -39.01 19.09
C GLY A 689 -6.80 -38.04 20.03
N ILE A 690 -7.52 -37.31 20.90
CA ILE A 690 -6.91 -36.40 21.88
C ILE A 690 -6.53 -37.17 23.16
N PRO A 691 -5.25 -37.14 23.59
CA PRO A 691 -4.83 -37.82 24.81
C PRO A 691 -5.45 -37.16 26.05
N LYS A 692 -5.66 -37.95 27.10
CA LYS A 692 -6.02 -37.41 28.42
C LYS A 692 -4.86 -36.57 28.96
N VAL A 693 -5.20 -35.48 29.63
CA VAL A 693 -4.22 -34.59 30.26
C VAL A 693 -3.51 -35.34 31.39
N ASP A 694 -2.19 -35.25 31.40
CA ASP A 694 -1.33 -35.72 32.48
C ASP A 694 -0.72 -34.50 33.20
N ASP A 695 -1.23 -34.21 34.39
CA ASP A 695 -0.76 -33.11 35.24
C ASP A 695 0.66 -33.33 35.80
N SER A 696 1.24 -34.52 35.64
CA SER A 696 2.61 -34.81 36.07
C SER A 696 3.68 -34.28 35.11
N VAL A 697 3.31 -33.97 33.86
CA VAL A 697 4.25 -33.42 32.86
C VAL A 697 4.60 -31.98 33.25
N PRO A 698 5.87 -31.67 33.57
CA PRO A 698 6.27 -30.32 33.93
C PRO A 698 6.14 -29.39 32.72
N LYS A 699 5.62 -28.18 32.96
CA LYS A 699 5.56 -27.12 31.95
C LYS A 699 6.97 -26.77 31.45
N TYR A 700 7.09 -26.46 30.16
CA TYR A 700 8.35 -26.10 29.54
C TYR A 700 8.80 -24.71 30.00
N ASN A 701 9.82 -24.66 30.87
CA ASN A 701 10.43 -23.42 31.34
C ASN A 701 11.87 -23.68 31.84
N PRO A 702 12.88 -23.70 30.94
CA PRO A 702 14.25 -23.98 31.33
C PRO A 702 14.79 -22.95 32.35
N GLU A 703 15.49 -23.44 33.38
CA GLU A 703 16.03 -22.56 34.42
C GLU A 703 17.20 -21.71 33.94
N ILE A 704 17.04 -20.39 34.00
CA ILE A 704 18.10 -19.42 33.64
C ILE A 704 18.78 -18.89 34.91
N PRO A 705 20.13 -18.76 34.94
CA PRO A 705 20.86 -18.11 36.01
C PRO A 705 20.36 -16.68 36.29
N PHE A 706 20.46 -16.23 37.54
CA PHE A 706 19.97 -14.90 37.92
C PHE A 706 20.63 -13.76 37.13
N ALA A 707 21.93 -13.82 36.88
CA ALA A 707 22.65 -12.81 36.11
C ALA A 707 22.14 -12.72 34.65
N GLU A 708 21.89 -13.85 34.01
CA GLU A 708 21.29 -13.91 32.67
C GLU A 708 19.85 -13.39 32.66
N LYS A 709 19.05 -13.68 33.70
CA LYS A 709 17.71 -13.09 33.84
C LYS A 709 17.75 -11.56 33.94
N VAL A 710 18.68 -11.02 34.73
CA VAL A 710 18.89 -9.56 34.85
C VAL A 710 19.31 -8.98 33.50
N TYR A 711 20.26 -9.63 32.82
CA TYR A 711 20.69 -9.23 31.48
C TYR A 711 19.53 -9.20 30.48
N LEU A 712 18.77 -10.29 30.37
CA LEU A 712 17.64 -10.43 29.46
C LEU A 712 16.50 -9.46 29.80
N PHE A 713 16.30 -9.15 31.09
CA PHE A 713 15.37 -8.12 31.52
C PHE A 713 15.80 -6.72 31.04
N ILE A 714 17.07 -6.37 31.20
CA ILE A 714 17.62 -5.10 30.70
C ILE A 714 17.52 -5.03 29.16
N GLN A 715 17.89 -6.09 28.46
CA GLN A 715 17.77 -6.18 26.99
C GLN A 715 16.31 -6.05 26.54
N GLY A 716 15.37 -6.68 27.25
CA GLY A 716 13.94 -6.54 26.99
C GLY A 716 13.45 -5.11 27.19
N LEU A 717 13.90 -4.42 28.24
CA LEU A 717 13.57 -3.01 28.46
C LEU A 717 14.14 -2.12 27.34
N MET A 718 15.38 -2.36 26.91
CA MET A 718 15.99 -1.68 25.78
C MET A 718 15.21 -1.93 24.48
N LEU A 719 14.74 -3.16 24.25
CA LEU A 719 13.92 -3.50 23.08
C LEU A 719 12.58 -2.76 23.07
N VAL A 720 11.95 -2.59 24.24
CA VAL A 720 10.72 -1.78 24.39
C VAL A 720 11.02 -0.30 24.09
N LEU A 721 12.10 0.27 24.66
CA LEU A 721 12.49 1.66 24.39
C LEU A 721 12.81 1.89 22.91
N PHE A 722 13.51 0.96 22.29
CA PHE A 722 13.82 0.96 20.86
C PHE A 722 12.56 0.89 19.99
N TYR A 723 11.60 0.04 20.35
CA TYR A 723 10.29 0.02 19.71
C TYR A 723 9.57 1.36 19.84
N LEU A 724 9.57 2.00 21.02
CA LEU A 724 8.94 3.30 21.23
C LEU A 724 9.59 4.38 20.36
N GLU A 725 10.91 4.34 20.18
CA GLU A 725 11.64 5.24 19.30
C GLU A 725 11.28 5.02 17.82
N ILE A 726 11.27 3.77 17.34
CA ILE A 726 10.81 3.42 15.99
C ILE A 726 9.39 3.93 15.80
N ASN A 727 8.49 3.67 16.76
CA ASN A 727 7.12 4.14 16.70
C ASN A 727 7.07 5.67 16.57
N HIS A 728 7.87 6.41 17.32
CA HIS A 728 7.92 7.87 17.23
C HIS A 728 8.41 8.38 15.86
N LYS A 729 9.42 7.72 15.27
CA LYS A 729 10.06 8.12 14.00
C LYS A 729 9.42 7.49 12.75
N ARG A 730 8.45 6.58 12.90
CA ARG A 730 7.92 5.74 11.81
C ARG A 730 7.40 6.51 10.60
N MET A 731 6.78 7.67 10.81
CA MET A 731 6.20 8.48 9.74
C MET A 731 7.24 9.19 8.87
N THR A 732 8.49 9.24 9.33
CA THR A 732 9.61 9.90 8.65
C THR A 732 10.69 8.92 8.18
N MET A 733 10.57 7.63 8.52
CA MET A 733 11.53 6.58 8.15
C MET A 733 11.28 6.04 6.74
N GLY A 734 12.34 5.82 5.97
CA GLY A 734 12.26 5.10 4.70
C GLY A 734 11.96 3.61 4.88
N TYR A 735 11.50 2.94 3.83
CA TYR A 735 11.18 1.51 3.85
C TYR A 735 12.37 0.61 4.22
N VAL A 736 13.56 0.96 3.73
CA VAL A 736 14.78 0.22 3.99
C VAL A 736 15.17 0.34 5.46
N ASP A 737 15.12 1.56 6.01
CA ASP A 737 15.38 1.80 7.43
C ASP A 737 14.42 1.01 8.31
N LEU A 738 13.11 1.10 8.05
CA LEU A 738 12.11 0.34 8.80
C LEU A 738 12.36 -1.18 8.71
N SER A 739 12.75 -1.68 7.55
CA SER A 739 13.07 -3.11 7.35
C SER A 739 14.30 -3.55 8.16
N ILE A 740 15.35 -2.72 8.20
CA ILE A 740 16.54 -2.96 9.01
C ILE A 740 16.18 -2.97 10.50
N GLN A 741 15.37 -2.01 10.94
CA GLN A 741 14.91 -1.89 12.32
C GLN A 741 14.10 -3.14 12.75
N ILE A 742 13.22 -3.64 11.89
CA ILE A 742 12.48 -4.89 12.14
C ILE A 742 13.43 -6.09 12.21
N ALA A 743 14.40 -6.18 11.30
CA ALA A 743 15.40 -7.25 11.32
C ALA A 743 16.19 -7.23 12.64
N LEU A 744 16.57 -6.06 13.14
CA LEU A 744 17.25 -5.91 14.43
C LEU A 744 16.37 -6.40 15.60
N VAL A 745 15.07 -6.09 15.60
CA VAL A 745 14.13 -6.60 16.62
C VAL A 745 13.97 -8.12 16.54
N VAL A 746 13.89 -8.69 15.33
CA VAL A 746 13.84 -10.14 15.13
C VAL A 746 15.13 -10.79 15.65
N VAL A 747 16.29 -10.24 15.32
CA VAL A 747 17.58 -10.77 15.82
C VAL A 747 17.66 -10.65 17.34
N ALA A 748 17.30 -9.52 17.94
CA ALA A 748 17.31 -9.33 19.38
C ALA A 748 16.35 -10.30 20.11
N GLY A 749 15.12 -10.43 19.60
CA GLY A 749 14.13 -11.38 20.13
C GLY A 749 14.57 -12.84 19.96
N GLN A 750 15.20 -13.18 18.83
CA GLN A 750 15.77 -14.51 18.60
C GLN A 750 16.93 -14.78 19.57
N THR A 751 17.82 -13.83 19.79
CA THR A 751 18.89 -13.93 20.79
C THR A 751 18.32 -14.22 22.18
N ALA A 752 17.33 -13.44 22.63
CA ALA A 752 16.68 -13.65 23.93
C ALA A 752 16.06 -15.05 24.02
N SER A 753 15.37 -15.50 22.97
CA SER A 753 14.79 -16.85 22.93
C SER A 753 15.82 -17.97 23.00
N TYR A 754 17.02 -17.78 22.43
CA TYR A 754 18.11 -18.76 22.53
C TYR A 754 18.67 -18.86 23.94
N TYR A 755 18.73 -17.76 24.69
CA TYR A 755 19.02 -17.85 26.12
C TYR A 755 17.93 -18.60 26.88
N PHE A 756 16.65 -18.35 26.56
CA PHE A 756 15.52 -19.07 27.19
C PHE A 756 15.57 -20.58 26.96
N ASP A 757 16.01 -21.00 25.77
CA ASP A 757 16.13 -22.42 25.39
C ASP A 757 17.51 -23.04 25.71
N LYS A 758 18.44 -22.27 26.31
CA LYS A 758 19.85 -22.68 26.52
C LYS A 758 20.54 -23.15 25.23
N HIS A 759 20.24 -22.51 24.12
CA HIS A 759 20.79 -22.85 22.82
C HIS A 759 22.29 -22.50 22.76
N PRO A 760 23.18 -23.40 22.27
CA PRO A 760 24.62 -23.16 22.26
C PRO A 760 25.05 -21.96 21.41
N GLY A 761 24.21 -21.59 20.43
CA GLY A 761 24.43 -20.41 19.58
C GLY A 761 24.06 -19.06 20.22
N ALA A 762 23.52 -19.02 21.45
CA ALA A 762 23.06 -17.78 22.09
C ALA A 762 24.15 -16.71 22.17
N ILE A 763 25.36 -17.09 22.60
CA ILE A 763 26.51 -16.18 22.73
C ILE A 763 26.98 -15.69 21.35
N ALA A 764 26.99 -16.57 20.34
CA ALA A 764 27.45 -16.22 19.00
C ALA A 764 26.52 -15.20 18.33
N ILE A 765 25.20 -15.41 18.39
CA ILE A 765 24.24 -14.47 17.80
C ILE A 765 24.21 -13.15 18.57
N ASP A 766 24.36 -13.17 19.90
CA ASP A 766 24.45 -11.95 20.71
C ASP A 766 25.71 -11.15 20.39
N PHE A 767 26.86 -11.81 20.24
CA PHE A 767 28.10 -11.18 19.79
C PHE A 767 27.94 -10.54 18.41
N CYS A 768 27.41 -11.28 17.42
CA CYS A 768 27.17 -10.76 16.07
C CYS A 768 26.20 -9.57 16.07
N ARG A 769 25.12 -9.60 16.86
CA ARG A 769 24.17 -8.49 16.97
C ARG A 769 24.84 -7.22 17.48
N ASN A 770 25.71 -7.36 18.48
CA ASN A 770 26.43 -6.22 19.07
C ASN A 770 27.57 -5.67 18.19
N LEU A 771 27.92 -6.34 17.08
CA LEU A 771 28.83 -5.78 16.07
C LEU A 771 28.14 -4.80 15.10
N VAL A 772 26.80 -4.81 15.04
CA VAL A 772 26.03 -3.82 14.28
C VAL A 772 25.98 -2.54 15.09
N THR A 773 26.89 -1.61 14.78
CA THR A 773 26.97 -0.30 15.43
C THR A 773 26.12 0.70 14.66
N THR A 774 25.15 1.32 15.33
CA THR A 774 24.56 2.57 14.84
C THR A 774 25.67 3.60 14.78
N ALA A 775 25.77 4.35 13.69
CA ALA A 775 26.69 5.47 13.59
C ALA A 775 26.33 6.52 14.66
N ASP A 776 27.01 6.48 15.80
CA ASP A 776 26.86 7.40 16.94
C ASP A 776 27.82 8.59 16.82
N GLY A 777 28.46 8.75 15.67
CA GLY A 777 29.34 9.86 15.35
C GLY A 777 28.59 11.18 15.13
N ILE A 778 29.38 12.21 14.83
CA ILE A 778 28.91 13.59 14.63
C ILE A 778 27.85 13.59 13.52
N LEU A 779 26.66 14.10 13.84
CA LEU A 779 25.48 14.10 12.95
C LEU A 779 25.12 12.71 12.39
N GLU A 780 25.20 11.66 13.21
CA GLU A 780 24.84 10.27 12.86
C GLU A 780 25.70 9.69 11.71
N THR A 781 26.95 10.16 11.60
CA THR A 781 27.93 9.66 10.62
C THR A 781 28.95 8.71 11.26
N HIS A 782 29.79 8.07 10.44
CA HIS A 782 30.90 7.23 10.91
C HIS A 782 32.06 8.02 11.56
N VAL A 783 31.97 9.35 11.64
CA VAL A 783 33.01 10.23 12.18
C VAL A 783 32.75 10.47 13.67
N THR A 784 33.56 9.87 14.54
CA THR A 784 33.40 10.03 16.00
C THR A 784 33.98 11.36 16.51
N TRP A 785 33.49 11.83 17.66
CA TRP A 785 34.03 13.02 18.33
C TRP A 785 35.52 12.88 18.68
N GLU A 786 35.93 11.70 19.15
CA GLU A 786 37.32 11.42 19.51
C GLU A 786 38.25 11.52 18.30
N GLU A 787 37.84 10.93 17.17
CA GLU A 787 38.63 10.97 15.95
C GLU A 787 38.73 12.39 15.39
N PHE A 788 37.60 13.10 15.33
CA PHE A 788 37.55 14.49 14.88
C PHE A 788 38.43 15.41 15.75
N GLU A 789 38.28 15.32 17.07
CA GLU A 789 39.05 16.13 18.02
C GLU A 789 40.55 15.86 17.90
N GLN A 790 40.95 14.59 17.84
CA GLN A 790 42.37 14.24 17.74
C GLN A 790 42.98 14.76 16.44
N ARG A 791 42.30 14.63 15.30
CA ARG A 791 42.79 15.18 14.03
C ARG A 791 42.89 16.69 14.03
N LEU A 792 41.90 17.38 14.61
CA LEU A 792 41.94 18.83 14.71
C LEU A 792 43.08 19.29 15.63
N LYS A 793 43.33 18.57 16.74
CA LYS A 793 44.47 18.84 17.62
C LYS A 793 45.81 18.67 16.91
N ASP A 794 45.95 17.58 16.14
CA ASP A 794 47.17 17.31 15.36
C ASP A 794 47.39 18.43 14.32
N ALA A 795 46.33 18.86 13.63
CA ALA A 795 46.38 19.94 12.66
C ALA A 795 46.71 21.31 13.25
N LEU A 796 46.26 21.57 14.49
CA LEU A 796 46.51 22.82 15.22
C LEU A 796 47.77 22.77 16.10
N GLU A 797 48.48 21.64 16.11
CA GLU A 797 49.65 21.37 16.94
C GLU A 797 49.42 21.73 18.42
N THR A 798 48.26 21.35 18.98
CA THR A 798 47.85 21.70 20.34
C THR A 798 47.62 20.50 21.25
N THR A 799 47.87 20.70 22.55
CA THR A 799 47.56 19.74 23.61
C THR A 799 46.20 19.99 24.27
N ALA A 800 45.52 21.11 23.94
CA ALA A 800 44.19 21.42 24.43
C ALA A 800 43.15 20.38 23.97
N SER A 801 42.08 20.21 24.74
CA SER A 801 41.01 19.25 24.45
C SER A 801 39.63 19.89 24.55
N PHE A 802 38.62 19.26 23.96
CA PHE A 802 37.25 19.73 24.08
C PHE A 802 36.67 19.40 25.45
N GLY A 803 36.06 20.41 26.07
CA GLY A 803 35.27 20.28 27.27
C GLY A 803 33.89 19.67 27.01
N PRO A 804 33.06 19.60 28.06
CA PRO A 804 31.73 19.00 27.99
C PRO A 804 30.70 19.84 27.23
N ASN A 805 30.97 21.14 27.00
CA ASN A 805 30.02 22.04 26.34
C ASN A 805 30.28 22.18 24.82
N LYS A 806 31.06 21.27 24.23
CA LYS A 806 31.17 21.18 22.76
C LYS A 806 29.80 20.93 22.14
N ASN A 807 29.54 21.56 21.02
CA ASN A 807 28.25 21.49 20.36
C ASN A 807 28.42 21.30 18.85
N VAL A 808 27.41 20.71 18.21
CA VAL A 808 27.36 20.55 16.76
C VAL A 808 26.00 20.98 16.24
N ILE A 809 26.02 21.76 15.17
CA ILE A 809 24.83 22.24 14.49
C ILE A 809 24.89 21.72 13.04
N ASN A 810 23.82 21.05 12.60
CA ASN A 810 23.70 20.66 11.19
C ASN A 810 23.42 21.92 10.35
N ILE A 811 24.34 22.27 9.46
CA ILE A 811 24.22 23.41 8.53
C ILE A 811 24.05 22.96 7.08
N GLY A 812 24.03 21.65 6.81
CA GLY A 812 23.94 21.08 5.46
C GLY A 812 22.55 20.57 5.05
N GLU A 813 21.62 20.34 5.98
CA GLU A 813 20.33 19.71 5.67
C GLU A 813 19.41 20.64 4.87
N GLY A 814 18.82 20.14 3.77
CA GLY A 814 17.87 20.89 2.92
C GLY A 814 18.48 21.86 1.90
N ASN A 815 19.82 21.99 1.84
CA ASN A 815 20.52 22.97 1.00
C ASN A 815 21.25 22.36 -0.22
N GLY A 816 20.97 21.10 -0.58
CA GLY A 816 21.50 20.48 -1.80
C GLY A 816 22.97 20.05 -1.75
N PHE A 817 23.49 19.69 -0.56
CA PHE A 817 24.86 19.21 -0.42
C PHE A 817 24.99 17.69 -0.63
N ALA A 818 26.06 17.25 -1.29
CA ALA A 818 26.50 15.85 -1.34
C ALA A 818 27.29 15.42 -0.08
N SER A 819 27.37 16.29 0.94
CA SER A 819 28.01 16.04 2.24
C SER A 819 27.12 16.49 3.42
N ARG A 820 27.19 15.79 4.56
CA ARG A 820 26.67 16.33 5.84
C ARG A 820 27.65 17.37 6.37
N CYS A 821 27.20 18.61 6.52
CA CYS A 821 28.03 19.72 6.98
C CYS A 821 27.69 20.10 8.43
N ALA A 822 28.67 20.00 9.32
CA ALA A 822 28.57 20.27 10.74
C ALA A 822 29.28 21.59 11.08
N LEU A 823 28.57 22.55 11.66
CA LEU A 823 29.20 23.66 12.39
C LEU A 823 29.51 23.16 13.79
N VAL A 824 30.80 23.05 14.11
CA VAL A 824 31.26 22.59 15.41
C VAL A 824 31.68 23.79 16.25
N GLU A 825 31.06 23.95 17.40
CA GLU A 825 31.45 24.92 18.42
C GLU A 825 32.45 24.25 19.37
N CYS A 826 33.70 24.70 19.28
CA CYS A 826 34.84 24.11 19.97
C CYS A 826 34.94 24.66 21.40
N ASP A 827 34.60 23.83 22.40
CA ASP A 827 34.79 24.15 23.82
C ASP A 827 36.22 23.84 24.29
N TRP A 828 37.23 24.51 23.75
CA TRP A 828 38.64 24.22 24.08
C TRP A 828 38.99 24.45 25.57
N ARG A 829 39.72 23.51 26.16
CA ARG A 829 40.26 23.55 27.53
C ARG A 829 41.76 23.23 27.51
N GLY A 830 42.56 23.96 28.27
CA GLY A 830 44.01 23.75 28.38
C GLY A 830 44.83 25.02 28.13
N GLU A 831 46.15 24.86 28.07
CA GLU A 831 47.06 25.94 27.64
C GLU A 831 46.81 26.28 26.16
N ASP A 832 46.87 27.55 25.80
CA ASP A 832 46.57 28.10 24.46
C ASP A 832 45.11 28.03 23.96
N ALA A 833 44.15 27.57 24.76
CA ALA A 833 42.73 27.50 24.38
C ALA A 833 42.13 28.82 23.84
N THR A 834 42.65 29.97 24.26
CA THR A 834 42.21 31.31 23.80
C THR A 834 42.68 31.67 22.39
N LYS A 835 43.70 30.98 21.87
CA LYS A 835 44.26 31.20 20.52
C LYS A 835 43.68 30.25 19.47
N LEU A 836 42.95 29.22 19.90
CA LEU A 836 42.38 28.19 19.03
C LEU A 836 41.03 28.66 18.41
N PRO A 837 40.64 28.11 17.25
CA PRO A 837 39.37 28.45 16.62
C PRO A 837 38.19 28.03 17.51
N LYS A 838 37.29 28.98 17.77
CA LYS A 838 36.04 28.74 18.53
C LYS A 838 35.00 27.97 17.72
N ARG A 839 35.04 28.11 16.39
CA ARG A 839 34.12 27.48 15.46
C ARG A 839 34.87 26.96 14.25
N VAL A 840 34.51 25.76 13.82
CA VAL A 840 35.02 25.13 12.59
C VAL A 840 33.86 24.49 11.84
N VAL A 841 34.02 24.34 10.52
CA VAL A 841 33.08 23.59 9.69
C VAL A 841 33.70 22.24 9.36
N LEU A 842 32.98 21.18 9.69
CA LEU A 842 33.34 19.81 9.36
C LEU A 842 32.37 19.28 8.28
N LYS A 843 32.88 19.11 7.05
CA LYS A 843 32.16 18.40 5.99
C LYS A 843 32.47 16.90 6.08
N MET A 844 31.43 16.07 6.04
CA MET A 844 31.50 14.61 6.13
C MET A 844 30.71 13.97 4.99
N GLY A 845 31.17 12.81 4.50
CA GLY A 845 30.46 12.08 3.45
C GLY A 845 29.04 11.69 3.86
N LEU A 846 28.07 11.88 2.95
CA LEU A 846 26.67 11.51 3.18
C LEU A 846 26.49 9.98 3.03
N PRO A 847 25.71 9.30 3.89
CA PRO A 847 25.17 7.99 3.56
C PRO A 847 24.26 8.10 2.31
N LEU A 848 24.63 7.40 1.24
CA LEU A 848 24.01 7.51 -0.09
C LEU A 848 22.48 7.34 -0.10
N GLN A 849 21.92 6.59 0.84
CA GLN A 849 20.49 6.28 0.90
C GLN A 849 19.58 7.51 0.90
N ALA A 850 20.03 8.65 1.44
CA ALA A 850 19.22 9.86 1.50
C ALA A 850 19.02 10.58 0.15
N MET A 851 19.85 10.30 -0.87
CA MET A 851 19.86 11.07 -2.13
C MET A 851 19.21 10.35 -3.31
N VAL A 852 19.12 9.01 -3.33
CA VAL A 852 18.88 8.25 -4.58
C VAL A 852 17.55 7.47 -4.63
N GLY A 853 16.75 7.45 -3.55
CA GLY A 853 15.43 6.80 -3.58
C GLY A 853 15.49 5.32 -3.98
N ASP A 854 14.67 4.88 -4.95
CA ASP A 854 14.54 3.47 -5.38
C ASP A 854 15.38 3.11 -6.64
N ALA A 855 16.54 3.74 -6.85
CA ALA A 855 17.32 3.52 -8.07
C ALA A 855 17.83 2.06 -8.23
N PRO A 856 18.11 1.58 -9.47
CA PRO A 856 18.72 0.27 -9.70
C PRO A 856 20.13 0.16 -9.10
N LEU A 857 20.56 -1.04 -8.66
CA LEU A 857 21.86 -1.30 -8.01
C LEU A 857 23.09 -0.76 -8.80
N GLU A 858 23.01 -0.80 -10.13
CA GLU A 858 24.05 -0.28 -11.02
C GLU A 858 24.17 1.25 -10.94
N ALA A 859 23.05 1.96 -10.81
CA ALA A 859 23.02 3.40 -10.61
C ALA A 859 23.57 3.78 -9.22
N TRP A 860 23.28 2.97 -8.18
CA TRP A 860 23.86 3.15 -6.85
C TRP A 860 25.38 3.08 -6.87
N THR A 861 25.92 2.03 -7.49
CA THR A 861 27.37 1.78 -7.53
C THR A 861 28.10 2.91 -8.27
N MET A 862 27.49 3.41 -9.34
CA MET A 862 28.03 4.53 -10.12
C MET A 862 28.00 5.86 -9.33
N MET A 863 26.90 6.12 -8.61
CA MET A 863 26.74 7.33 -7.80
C MET A 863 27.63 7.32 -6.56
N GLU A 864 27.81 6.16 -5.93
CA GLU A 864 28.72 5.97 -4.80
C GLU A 864 30.16 6.30 -5.20
N LYS A 865 30.60 5.78 -6.35
CA LYS A 865 31.90 6.11 -6.91
C LYS A 865 32.02 7.63 -7.19
N GLY A 866 30.99 8.24 -7.77
CA GLY A 866 30.95 9.67 -8.05
C GLY A 866 31.11 10.55 -6.80
N ILE A 867 30.37 10.25 -5.72
CA ILE A 867 30.44 11.00 -4.46
C ILE A 867 31.83 10.85 -3.80
N ARG A 868 32.41 9.64 -3.85
CA ARG A 868 33.77 9.40 -3.36
C ARG A 868 34.80 10.23 -4.12
N ASP A 869 34.66 10.28 -5.44
CA ASP A 869 35.54 11.07 -6.30
C ASP A 869 35.40 12.57 -5.99
N MET A 870 34.18 13.10 -5.89
CA MET A 870 33.91 14.51 -5.54
C MET A 870 34.54 14.93 -4.21
N HIS A 871 34.40 14.13 -3.15
CA HIS A 871 35.04 14.42 -1.85
C HIS A 871 36.56 14.47 -1.94
N ASN A 872 37.15 13.51 -2.67
CA ASN A 872 38.60 13.44 -2.86
C ASN A 872 39.13 14.60 -3.71
N VAL A 873 38.37 15.03 -4.73
CA VAL A 873 38.64 16.23 -5.54
C VAL A 873 38.61 17.48 -4.67
N GLU A 874 37.61 17.62 -3.80
CA GLU A 874 37.54 18.77 -2.88
C GLU A 874 38.76 18.77 -1.94
N CYS A 875 39.10 17.64 -1.33
CA CYS A 875 40.28 17.51 -0.48
C CYS A 875 41.57 17.92 -1.20
N TYR A 876 41.73 17.49 -2.47
CA TYR A 876 42.88 17.85 -3.29
C TYR A 876 42.88 19.33 -3.70
N SER A 877 41.72 19.93 -3.94
CA SER A 877 41.61 21.35 -4.24
C SER A 877 42.11 22.21 -3.08
N TYR A 878 41.77 21.85 -1.84
CA TYR A 878 42.34 22.51 -0.66
C TYR A 878 43.83 22.21 -0.44
N ASP A 879 44.34 21.03 -0.86
CA ASP A 879 45.80 20.78 -0.91
C ASP A 879 46.49 21.80 -1.84
N LEU A 880 45.87 22.14 -2.97
CA LEU A 880 46.41 23.10 -3.93
C LEU A 880 46.40 24.53 -3.37
N PHE A 881 45.31 24.96 -2.74
CA PHE A 881 45.21 26.31 -2.17
C PHE A 881 46.26 26.59 -1.09
N GLU A 882 46.60 25.57 -0.29
CA GLU A 882 47.69 25.67 0.67
C GLU A 882 49.05 25.87 -0.03
N ARG A 883 49.31 25.16 -1.14
CA ARG A 883 50.51 25.35 -1.98
C ARG A 883 50.55 26.71 -2.66
N PHE A 884 49.40 27.32 -2.93
CA PHE A 884 49.30 28.68 -3.48
C PHE A 884 49.58 29.76 -2.42
N GLY A 885 49.84 29.37 -1.16
CA GLY A 885 50.09 30.32 -0.07
C GLY A 885 48.82 30.85 0.58
N ASN A 886 47.72 30.09 0.53
CA ASN A 886 46.40 30.43 1.07
C ASN A 886 45.80 31.71 0.44
N THR A 887 45.28 31.56 -0.78
CA THR A 887 44.55 32.60 -1.50
C THR A 887 43.44 33.19 -0.63
N GLN A 888 43.35 34.53 -0.53
CA GLN A 888 42.49 35.21 0.46
C GLN A 888 40.98 34.93 0.33
N ALA A 889 40.54 34.38 -0.79
CA ALA A 889 39.12 34.17 -1.10
C ALA A 889 38.65 32.72 -0.90
N VAL A 890 39.43 31.82 -0.28
CA VAL A 890 38.99 30.44 0.03
C VAL A 890 39.14 30.13 1.52
N PRO A 891 38.33 29.22 2.09
CA PRO A 891 38.47 28.84 3.49
C PRO A 891 39.83 28.21 3.80
N ILE A 892 40.38 28.53 4.97
CA ILE A 892 41.57 27.85 5.48
C ILE A 892 41.17 26.43 5.86
N ARG A 893 41.87 25.44 5.29
CA ARG A 893 41.75 24.04 5.70
C ARG A 893 42.59 23.79 6.95
N PHE A 894 42.01 23.14 7.95
CA PHE A 894 42.76 22.57 9.07
C PHE A 894 43.28 21.18 8.73
N TYR A 895 42.39 20.28 8.30
CA TYR A 895 42.80 18.96 7.80
C TYR A 895 41.79 18.40 6.79
N ALA A 896 42.22 17.39 6.03
CA ALA A 896 41.37 16.63 5.13
C ALA A 896 41.70 15.13 5.23
N ARG A 897 40.68 14.29 5.13
CA ARG A 897 40.78 12.83 5.09
C ARG A 897 40.07 12.33 3.84
N LYS A 898 40.87 11.84 2.89
CA LYS A 898 40.41 11.24 1.63
C LYS A 898 39.80 9.86 1.89
N LEU A 899 38.93 9.42 0.98
CA LEU A 899 38.43 8.05 0.91
C LEU A 899 39.38 7.20 0.06
N ASP A 900 39.78 6.06 0.60
CA ASP A 900 40.68 5.09 -0.03
C ASP A 900 40.37 3.67 0.46
N ASP A 901 41.13 2.66 0.02
CA ASP A 901 40.93 1.25 0.39
C ASP A 901 41.05 0.98 1.91
N LYS A 902 41.63 1.91 2.67
CA LYS A 902 41.79 1.82 4.14
C LYS A 902 40.79 2.69 4.89
N ASN A 903 40.17 3.66 4.22
CA ASN A 903 39.18 4.57 4.76
C ASN A 903 38.00 4.67 3.80
N GLU A 904 37.08 3.71 3.88
CA GLU A 904 35.99 3.66 2.91
C GLU A 904 34.79 4.55 3.27
N LEU A 905 34.65 4.92 4.54
CA LEU A 905 33.40 5.48 5.10
C LEU A 905 33.57 6.81 5.86
N ALA A 906 34.76 7.14 6.36
CA ALA A 906 34.98 8.32 7.20
C ALA A 906 35.65 9.46 6.40
N ALA A 907 34.96 9.94 5.36
CA ALA A 907 35.32 11.16 4.64
C ALA A 907 35.23 12.37 5.56
N GLN A 908 36.29 13.19 5.63
CA GLN A 908 36.31 14.40 6.45
C GLN A 908 37.04 15.54 5.75
N LEU A 909 36.50 16.74 5.83
CA LEU A 909 37.17 17.97 5.47
C LEU A 909 36.83 19.03 6.53
N CYS A 910 37.83 19.45 7.28
CA CYS A 910 37.67 20.44 8.36
C CYS A 910 38.27 21.78 7.92
N ILE A 911 37.43 22.81 7.85
CA ILE A 911 37.77 24.15 7.36
C ILE A 911 37.35 25.22 8.36
N LYS A 912 37.96 26.40 8.23
CA LYS A 912 37.66 27.58 9.04
C LYS A 912 36.25 28.10 8.75
N TYR A 913 35.50 28.37 9.83
CA TYR A 913 34.20 29.04 9.72
C TYR A 913 34.37 30.52 9.36
N ALA A 914 33.54 31.01 8.44
CA ALA A 914 33.53 32.40 7.99
C ALA A 914 32.60 33.24 8.87
N GLU A 915 33.18 34.02 9.78
CA GLU A 915 32.43 34.90 10.68
C GLU A 915 31.72 36.03 9.93
N ASP A 916 30.56 36.44 10.46
CA ASP A 916 29.71 37.53 9.94
C ASP A 916 29.34 37.40 8.44
N SER A 917 29.38 36.19 7.90
CA SER A 917 29.11 35.89 6.50
C SER A 917 27.76 35.23 6.28
N ARG A 918 27.22 35.39 5.07
CA ARG A 918 26.01 34.71 4.57
C ARG A 918 26.23 34.23 3.14
N MET A 919 25.46 33.22 2.71
CA MET A 919 25.41 32.86 1.30
C MET A 919 24.83 34.02 0.47
N MET A 920 25.38 34.24 -0.72
CA MET A 920 24.75 35.10 -1.72
C MET A 920 23.41 34.46 -2.12
N ARG A 921 22.34 35.26 -2.15
CA ARG A 921 20.98 34.74 -2.40
C ARG A 921 20.72 34.74 -3.91
N SER A 922 20.23 33.62 -4.42
CA SER A 922 19.80 33.50 -5.82
C SER A 922 18.59 34.39 -6.18
N GLY A 923 17.81 34.81 -5.19
CA GLY A 923 16.71 35.77 -5.34
C GLY A 923 17.12 37.25 -5.43
N ASP A 924 18.42 37.57 -5.23
CA ASP A 924 18.95 38.93 -5.37
C ASP A 924 19.63 39.10 -6.74
N ALA A 925 19.67 40.30 -7.30
CA ALA A 925 20.49 40.60 -8.49
C ALA A 925 21.86 41.12 -8.04
N ALA A 926 22.93 40.36 -8.30
CA ALA A 926 24.29 40.74 -7.96
C ALA A 926 24.72 41.96 -8.77
N THR A 927 25.25 42.97 -8.08
CA THR A 927 25.79 44.18 -8.71
C THR A 927 27.09 43.88 -9.46
N PHE A 928 27.46 44.78 -10.38
CA PHE A 928 28.74 44.70 -11.08
C PHE A 928 29.93 44.62 -10.11
N ASP A 929 29.94 45.45 -9.05
CA ASP A 929 31.04 45.46 -8.07
C ASP A 929 31.17 44.11 -7.32
N GLN A 930 30.06 43.48 -6.98
CA GLN A 930 30.07 42.15 -6.36
C GLN A 930 30.59 41.08 -7.32
N MET A 931 30.13 41.09 -8.57
CA MET A 931 30.61 40.20 -9.62
C MET A 931 32.11 40.41 -9.88
N LYS A 932 32.56 41.67 -9.95
CA LYS A 932 33.96 42.06 -10.11
C LYS A 932 34.84 41.48 -9.00
N GLN A 933 34.44 41.60 -7.74
CA GLN A 933 35.18 41.00 -6.62
C GLN A 933 35.36 39.49 -6.79
N ILE A 934 34.32 38.78 -7.23
CA ILE A 934 34.34 37.32 -7.43
C ILE A 934 35.23 36.93 -8.60
N VAL A 935 35.08 37.57 -9.77
CA VAL A 935 35.87 37.22 -10.96
C VAL A 935 37.34 37.58 -10.80
N CYS A 936 37.67 38.67 -10.09
CA CYS A 936 39.05 38.99 -9.75
C CYS A 936 39.66 37.96 -8.79
N ALA A 937 38.88 37.44 -7.84
CA ALA A 937 39.33 36.37 -6.95
C ALA A 937 39.58 35.06 -7.72
N LEU A 938 38.66 34.68 -8.61
CA LEU A 938 38.82 33.52 -9.50
C LEU A 938 40.03 33.68 -10.42
N GLY A 939 40.23 34.85 -11.02
CA GLY A 939 41.39 35.15 -11.88
C GLY A 939 42.72 34.97 -11.16
N LYS A 940 42.82 35.39 -9.89
CA LYS A 940 44.02 35.17 -9.05
C LYS A 940 44.27 33.68 -8.79
N ILE A 941 43.24 32.92 -8.39
CA ILE A 941 43.34 31.47 -8.15
C ILE A 941 43.77 30.75 -9.43
N GLN A 942 43.20 31.14 -10.57
CA GLN A 942 43.56 30.60 -11.87
C GLN A 942 45.01 30.92 -12.23
N ALA A 943 45.50 32.13 -11.96
CA ALA A 943 46.90 32.48 -12.18
C ALA A 943 47.83 31.64 -11.29
N ASP A 944 47.52 31.50 -10.00
CA ASP A 944 48.30 30.66 -9.07
C ASP A 944 48.34 29.20 -9.53
N SER A 945 47.25 28.69 -10.08
CA SER A 945 47.20 27.32 -10.64
C SER A 945 48.21 27.10 -11.79
N THR A 946 48.58 28.14 -12.53
CA THR A 946 49.58 28.03 -13.62
C THR A 946 51.03 27.97 -13.12
N LYS A 947 51.26 28.44 -11.89
CA LYS A 947 52.55 28.47 -11.20
C LYS A 947 52.85 27.15 -10.48
N ALA A 948 51.83 26.36 -10.18
CA ALA A 948 51.95 25.09 -9.47
C ALA A 948 51.93 23.88 -10.42
N ASP A 949 52.56 22.80 -9.98
CA ASP A 949 52.43 21.50 -10.64
C ASP A 949 51.16 20.79 -10.15
N ILE A 950 50.18 20.66 -11.03
CA ILE A 950 48.87 20.09 -10.74
C ILE A 950 48.76 18.71 -11.37
N ASP A 951 48.52 17.70 -10.53
CA ASP A 951 48.22 16.35 -10.95
C ASP A 951 46.75 16.25 -11.38
N GLY A 952 46.51 16.43 -12.68
CA GLY A 952 45.18 16.35 -13.27
C GLY A 952 44.46 15.01 -13.03
N THR A 953 45.18 13.93 -12.70
CA THR A 953 44.55 12.63 -12.41
C THR A 953 43.80 12.62 -11.09
N GLN A 954 44.14 13.50 -10.15
CA GLN A 954 43.43 13.64 -8.86
C GLN A 954 42.18 14.49 -8.95
N LEU A 955 42.03 15.31 -10.00
CA LEU A 955 40.86 16.17 -10.18
C LEU A 955 39.68 15.44 -10.82
N LYS A 956 39.90 14.28 -11.48
CA LYS A 956 38.95 13.24 -11.98
C LYS A 956 37.71 13.67 -12.78
N THR A 957 37.32 14.93 -12.73
CA THR A 957 36.20 15.59 -13.40
C THR A 957 36.82 16.52 -14.43
N THR A 958 36.25 16.63 -15.62
CA THR A 958 36.75 17.57 -16.66
C THR A 958 35.63 18.17 -17.51
N ASP A 959 34.49 17.47 -17.60
CA ASP A 959 33.29 17.98 -18.24
C ASP A 959 32.05 17.44 -17.53
N VAL A 960 31.56 18.20 -16.53
CA VAL A 960 30.42 17.77 -15.71
C VAL A 960 29.16 17.58 -16.55
N PHE A 961 28.90 18.43 -17.55
CA PHE A 961 27.72 18.31 -18.40
C PHE A 961 27.86 17.21 -19.45
N GLY A 962 29.03 17.09 -20.07
CA GLY A 962 29.37 16.01 -20.99
C GLY A 962 29.29 14.64 -20.33
N ASP A 963 29.86 14.48 -19.12
CA ASP A 963 29.82 13.21 -18.39
C ASP A 963 28.40 12.88 -17.88
N TYR A 964 27.64 13.90 -17.48
CA TYR A 964 26.22 13.76 -17.13
C TYR A 964 25.36 13.34 -18.35
N THR A 965 25.58 13.95 -19.52
CA THR A 965 24.83 13.63 -20.76
C THR A 965 25.27 12.31 -21.42
N LYS A 966 26.50 11.84 -21.23
CA LYS A 966 26.94 10.50 -21.69
C LYS A 966 26.25 9.37 -20.93
N THR A 967 25.92 9.60 -19.67
CA THR A 967 25.31 8.59 -18.79
C THR A 967 23.79 8.68 -18.75
N MET A 968 23.20 9.81 -19.12
CA MET A 968 21.76 10.02 -19.14
C MET A 968 21.17 10.21 -20.55
N PRO A 969 20.08 9.48 -20.87
CA PRO A 969 19.41 9.62 -22.15
C PRO A 969 18.78 11.02 -22.30
N LYS A 970 18.71 11.52 -23.53
CA LYS A 970 18.17 12.86 -23.85
C LYS A 970 16.74 13.04 -23.33
N GLU A 971 15.96 11.98 -23.32
CA GLU A 971 14.58 11.91 -22.83
C GLU A 971 14.48 12.32 -21.35
N HIS A 972 15.52 12.09 -20.55
CA HIS A 972 15.53 12.50 -19.14
C HIS A 972 15.52 14.03 -18.99
N PHE A 973 16.25 14.74 -19.84
CA PHE A 973 16.26 16.21 -19.85
C PHE A 973 14.91 16.78 -20.29
N MET A 974 14.25 16.13 -21.25
CA MET A 974 12.90 16.51 -21.67
C MET A 974 11.91 16.39 -20.51
N HIS A 975 12.03 15.35 -19.69
CA HIS A 975 11.19 15.21 -18.50
C HIS A 975 11.44 16.31 -17.44
N ILE A 976 12.70 16.75 -17.27
CA ILE A 976 13.03 17.89 -16.40
C ILE A 976 12.36 19.16 -16.92
N PHE A 977 12.43 19.39 -18.24
CA PHE A 977 11.76 20.51 -18.90
C PHE A 977 10.25 20.47 -18.75
N ASP A 978 9.62 19.31 -18.88
CA ASP A 978 8.19 19.16 -18.62
C ASP A 978 7.82 19.55 -17.19
N GLY A 979 8.65 19.19 -16.21
CA GLY A 979 8.49 19.64 -14.82
C GLY A 979 8.59 21.16 -14.65
N VAL A 980 9.50 21.82 -15.36
CA VAL A 980 9.62 23.29 -15.35
C VAL A 980 8.43 23.95 -16.06
N LYS A 981 7.99 23.43 -17.21
CA LYS A 981 6.81 23.90 -17.95
C LYS A 981 5.54 23.84 -17.10
N GLN A 982 5.38 22.77 -16.31
CA GLN A 982 4.28 22.63 -15.35
C GLN A 982 4.42 23.60 -14.17
N LEU A 983 5.64 23.82 -13.68
CA LEU A 983 5.90 24.73 -12.57
C LEU A 983 5.63 26.19 -12.98
N GLU A 984 6.07 26.60 -14.16
CA GLU A 984 5.99 27.98 -14.64
C GLU A 984 5.70 28.03 -16.15
N PRO A 985 4.41 28.07 -16.54
CA PRO A 985 3.99 28.02 -17.94
C PRO A 985 4.55 29.14 -18.82
N SER A 986 4.94 30.28 -18.25
CA SER A 986 5.51 31.39 -19.03
C SER A 986 6.88 31.06 -19.64
N LEU A 987 7.51 29.95 -19.25
CA LEU A 987 8.78 29.47 -19.80
C LEU A 987 8.61 28.43 -20.94
N ILE A 988 7.39 28.05 -21.30
CA ILE A 988 7.14 27.02 -22.33
C ILE A 988 7.84 27.35 -23.66
N GLU A 989 7.58 28.54 -24.23
CA GLU A 989 8.15 28.92 -25.53
C GLU A 989 9.70 28.97 -25.52
N PRO A 990 10.37 29.62 -24.54
CA PRO A 990 11.82 29.56 -24.42
C PRO A 990 12.38 28.13 -24.30
N ILE A 991 11.72 27.26 -23.53
CA ILE A 991 12.15 25.87 -23.34
C ILE A 991 12.05 25.10 -24.65
N GLU A 992 10.94 25.20 -25.39
CA GLU A 992 10.77 24.51 -26.68
C GLU A 992 11.85 24.91 -27.71
N LYS A 993 12.28 26.17 -27.70
CA LYS A 993 13.40 26.63 -28.55
C LYS A 993 14.74 26.01 -28.14
N VAL A 994 14.98 25.82 -26.85
CA VAL A 994 16.18 25.14 -26.34
C VAL A 994 16.14 23.63 -26.65
N GLU A 995 14.98 22.98 -26.51
CA GLU A 995 14.77 21.57 -26.84
C GLU A 995 15.14 21.26 -28.30
N ALA A 996 14.82 22.18 -29.21
CA ALA A 996 15.11 22.05 -30.64
C ALA A 996 16.62 21.98 -30.96
N ILE A 997 17.46 22.64 -30.16
CA ILE A 997 18.92 22.71 -30.39
C ILE A 997 19.73 21.82 -29.44
N MET A 998 19.14 21.31 -28.35
CA MET A 998 19.82 20.48 -27.33
C MET A 998 20.52 19.24 -27.92
N GLY A 999 19.99 18.68 -29.02
CA GLY A 999 20.60 17.53 -29.69
C GLY A 999 22.00 17.78 -30.24
N GLU A 1000 22.40 19.03 -30.49
CA GLU A 1000 23.74 19.38 -30.96
C GLU A 1000 24.78 19.42 -29.82
N TYR A 1001 24.34 19.52 -28.57
CA TYR A 1001 25.20 19.67 -27.39
C TYR A 1001 25.23 18.42 -26.50
N HIS A 1002 24.17 17.60 -26.54
CA HIS A 1002 24.07 16.36 -25.75
C HIS A 1002 25.20 15.38 -26.10
N GLY A 1003 25.94 14.93 -25.09
CA GLY A 1003 27.05 13.99 -25.24
C GLY A 1003 28.37 14.60 -25.76
N THR A 1004 28.41 15.91 -26.00
CA THR A 1004 29.65 16.60 -26.45
C THR A 1004 30.65 16.75 -25.29
N GLY A 1005 31.95 16.66 -25.60
CA GLY A 1005 33.05 16.85 -24.63
C GLY A 1005 33.64 18.27 -24.68
N LEU A 1006 32.81 19.29 -24.90
CA LEU A 1006 33.28 20.60 -25.35
C LEU A 1006 34.20 21.29 -24.32
N THR A 1007 33.84 21.34 -23.04
CA THR A 1007 34.67 22.02 -22.01
C THR A 1007 36.03 21.33 -21.86
N SER A 1008 36.07 20.00 -21.97
CA SER A 1008 37.30 19.21 -21.88
C SER A 1008 38.21 19.30 -23.12
N THR A 1009 37.73 19.84 -24.25
CA THR A 1009 38.46 19.83 -25.53
C THR A 1009 38.72 21.23 -26.09
N ILE A 1010 37.91 22.23 -25.72
CA ILE A 1010 37.97 23.58 -26.29
C ILE A 1010 39.33 24.24 -26.11
N HIS A 1011 39.99 24.00 -24.98
CA HIS A 1011 41.33 24.54 -24.70
C HIS A 1011 42.37 24.04 -25.71
N LYS A 1012 42.28 22.76 -26.14
CA LYS A 1012 43.16 22.18 -27.16
C LYS A 1012 42.90 22.83 -28.52
N GLN A 1013 41.63 23.07 -28.84
CA GLN A 1013 41.20 23.64 -30.12
C GLN A 1013 41.55 25.13 -30.23
N LEU A 1014 41.57 25.87 -29.12
CA LEU A 1014 41.94 27.29 -29.07
C LEU A 1014 43.42 27.53 -28.72
N GLY A 1015 44.20 26.48 -28.45
CA GLY A 1015 45.62 26.60 -28.07
C GLY A 1015 45.82 27.28 -26.71
N MET A 1016 44.93 27.03 -25.76
CA MET A 1016 44.95 27.61 -24.41
C MET A 1016 45.46 26.57 -23.41
N ARG A 1017 46.33 26.98 -22.48
CA ARG A 1017 46.67 26.15 -21.31
C ARG A 1017 45.49 26.14 -20.34
N PRO A 1018 45.00 24.97 -19.89
CA PRO A 1018 43.98 24.89 -18.85
C PRO A 1018 44.43 25.52 -17.54
N VAL A 1019 43.46 26.04 -16.79
CA VAL A 1019 43.60 26.58 -15.43
C VAL A 1019 42.68 25.84 -14.48
N LEU A 1020 42.96 25.93 -13.17
CA LEU A 1020 42.05 25.39 -12.16
C LEU A 1020 40.74 26.17 -12.15
N VAL A 1021 39.64 25.48 -12.42
CA VAL A 1021 38.27 26.00 -12.32
C VAL A 1021 37.53 25.30 -11.19
N ASN A 1022 36.60 25.99 -10.54
CA ASN A 1022 35.76 25.40 -9.50
C ASN A 1022 34.74 24.42 -10.09
N GLY A 1023 34.16 24.75 -11.24
CA GLY A 1023 33.29 23.86 -11.99
C GLY A 1023 31.84 23.78 -11.49
N ASP A 1024 31.49 24.38 -10.35
CA ASP A 1024 30.11 24.53 -9.85
C ASP A 1024 29.84 25.95 -9.31
N MET A 1025 30.45 26.99 -9.87
CA MET A 1025 30.24 28.34 -9.34
C MET A 1025 28.79 28.80 -9.51
N ARG A 1026 28.12 29.01 -8.37
CA ARG A 1026 26.76 29.53 -8.23
C ARG A 1026 26.66 30.38 -6.97
N THR A 1027 25.55 31.11 -6.82
CA THR A 1027 25.33 32.03 -5.69
C THR A 1027 25.48 31.36 -4.32
N GLU A 1028 25.05 30.10 -4.19
CA GLU A 1028 25.13 29.32 -2.97
C GLU A 1028 26.57 28.94 -2.59
N ASN A 1029 27.51 28.96 -3.56
CA ASN A 1029 28.93 28.67 -3.37
C ASN A 1029 29.76 29.95 -3.13
N VAL A 1030 29.09 31.09 -2.96
CA VAL A 1030 29.71 32.39 -2.65
C VAL A 1030 29.22 32.88 -1.29
N LEU A 1031 30.16 33.03 -0.35
CA LEU A 1031 29.92 33.68 0.94
C LEU A 1031 30.26 35.16 0.85
N VAL A 1032 29.30 35.99 1.24
CA VAL A 1032 29.41 37.45 1.28
C VAL A 1032 29.29 37.97 2.71
N ASP A 1033 29.80 39.17 2.95
CA ASP A 1033 29.61 39.88 4.21
C ASP A 1033 28.13 40.15 4.45
N SER A 1034 27.65 39.88 5.66
CA SER A 1034 26.22 40.03 5.98
C SER A 1034 25.76 41.49 5.95
N ALA A 1035 26.66 42.45 6.20
CA ALA A 1035 26.36 43.87 6.24
C ALA A 1035 26.66 44.59 4.93
N THR A 1036 27.83 44.33 4.30
CA THR A 1036 28.27 45.05 3.09
C THR A 1036 27.93 44.32 1.79
N GLY A 1037 27.78 42.99 1.83
CA GLY A 1037 27.62 42.17 0.63
C GLY A 1037 28.90 41.94 -0.17
N ASP A 1038 30.05 42.34 0.37
CA ASP A 1038 31.37 42.10 -0.23
C ASP A 1038 31.77 40.62 -0.15
N LEU A 1039 32.61 40.17 -1.09
CA LEU A 1039 33.09 38.78 -1.12
C LEU A 1039 33.89 38.45 0.15
N ARG A 1040 33.53 37.34 0.79
CA ARG A 1040 34.29 36.74 1.89
C ARG A 1040 35.02 35.50 1.44
N MET A 1041 34.31 34.51 0.92
CA MET A 1041 34.90 33.21 0.54
C MET A 1041 34.14 32.55 -0.61
N LEU A 1042 34.87 31.82 -1.45
CA LEU A 1042 34.39 30.89 -2.45
C LEU A 1042 34.53 29.46 -1.89
N ILE A 1043 33.43 28.72 -1.90
CA ILE A 1043 33.34 27.40 -1.26
C ILE A 1043 32.93 26.32 -2.27
N ASP A 1044 32.89 25.07 -1.80
CA ASP A 1044 32.41 23.89 -2.53
C ASP A 1044 33.20 23.58 -3.81
N TRP A 1045 34.45 23.15 -3.63
CA TRP A 1045 35.41 22.87 -4.70
C TRP A 1045 35.41 21.39 -5.14
N GLN A 1046 34.26 20.73 -5.01
CA GLN A 1046 34.08 19.29 -5.25
C GLN A 1046 34.01 18.89 -6.72
N LEU A 1047 33.81 19.85 -7.63
CA LEU A 1047 33.80 19.67 -9.09
C LEU A 1047 35.00 20.35 -9.77
N SER A 1048 36.06 20.61 -8.99
CA SER A 1048 37.24 21.30 -9.48
C SER A 1048 37.96 20.50 -10.55
N HIS A 1049 38.36 21.18 -11.62
CA HIS A 1049 39.05 20.56 -12.73
C HIS A 1049 39.97 21.51 -13.46
N LEU A 1050 40.75 20.98 -14.41
CA LEU A 1050 41.53 21.78 -15.33
C LEU A 1050 40.67 22.11 -16.56
N GLY A 1051 40.24 23.37 -16.64
CA GLY A 1051 39.32 23.86 -17.67
C GLY A 1051 39.71 25.24 -18.18
N ILE A 1052 38.73 25.97 -18.70
CA ILE A 1052 38.89 27.37 -19.13
C ILE A 1052 38.26 28.30 -18.10
N GLY A 1053 38.99 29.34 -17.70
CA GLY A 1053 38.60 30.20 -16.58
C GLY A 1053 37.20 30.82 -16.67
N VAL A 1054 36.70 31.14 -17.87
CA VAL A 1054 35.37 31.73 -18.06
C VAL A 1054 34.20 30.79 -17.75
N GLU A 1055 34.43 29.50 -17.57
CA GLU A 1055 33.39 28.54 -17.16
C GLU A 1055 32.74 28.94 -15.83
N ASP A 1056 33.56 29.36 -14.87
CA ASP A 1056 33.08 29.80 -13.55
C ASP A 1056 32.30 31.12 -13.62
N LEU A 1057 32.73 32.06 -14.48
CA LEU A 1057 32.00 33.30 -14.73
C LEU A 1057 30.64 33.02 -15.39
N LEU A 1058 30.60 32.17 -16.42
CA LEU A 1058 29.36 31.77 -17.10
C LEU A 1058 28.37 31.22 -16.08
N ARG A 1059 28.77 30.17 -15.35
CA ARG A 1059 27.91 29.51 -14.35
C ARG A 1059 27.41 30.50 -13.30
N LEU A 1060 28.30 31.31 -12.73
CA LEU A 1060 27.93 32.30 -11.71
C LEU A 1060 26.94 33.33 -12.26
N SER A 1061 27.18 33.85 -13.47
CA SER A 1061 26.34 34.89 -14.08
C SER A 1061 24.89 34.44 -14.29
N PHE A 1062 24.66 33.14 -14.52
CA PHE A 1062 23.31 32.58 -14.70
C PHE A 1062 22.49 32.60 -13.40
N PHE A 1063 23.16 32.41 -12.24
CA PHE A 1063 22.51 32.42 -10.93
C PHE A 1063 22.51 33.81 -10.26
N ALA A 1064 23.53 34.63 -10.51
CA ALA A 1064 23.78 35.86 -9.75
C ALA A 1064 23.20 37.12 -10.41
N GLN A 1065 23.37 37.31 -11.72
CA GLN A 1065 23.02 38.57 -12.39
C GLN A 1065 21.61 38.55 -12.97
N SER A 1066 20.96 39.73 -13.07
CA SER A 1066 19.75 39.90 -13.88
C SER A 1066 20.04 39.67 -15.37
N THR A 1067 19.01 39.48 -16.18
CA THR A 1067 19.17 39.33 -17.63
C THR A 1067 19.78 40.58 -18.28
N GLU A 1068 19.35 41.77 -17.85
CA GLU A 1068 19.85 43.05 -18.36
C GLU A 1068 21.34 43.23 -17.99
N ASP A 1069 21.68 43.06 -16.71
CA ASP A 1069 23.06 43.25 -16.24
C ASP A 1069 24.01 42.24 -16.88
N ARG A 1070 23.63 40.96 -16.95
CA ARG A 1070 24.46 39.91 -17.58
C ARG A 1070 24.82 40.27 -19.02
N ARG A 1071 23.85 40.77 -19.80
CA ARG A 1071 24.05 41.17 -21.20
C ARG A 1071 24.87 42.46 -21.31
N ALA A 1072 24.76 43.38 -20.34
CA ALA A 1072 25.45 44.66 -20.36
C ALA A 1072 26.91 44.57 -19.89
N THR A 1073 27.23 43.69 -18.92
CA THR A 1073 28.54 43.71 -18.24
C THR A 1073 29.46 42.54 -18.59
N ALA A 1074 29.05 41.61 -19.46
CA ALA A 1074 29.83 40.40 -19.76
C ALA A 1074 31.27 40.70 -20.20
N ASP A 1075 31.45 41.61 -21.17
CA ASP A 1075 32.78 41.97 -21.70
C ASP A 1075 33.69 42.58 -20.63
N GLU A 1076 33.14 43.47 -19.80
CA GLU A 1076 33.89 44.16 -18.73
C GLU A 1076 34.28 43.18 -17.61
N LEU A 1077 33.41 42.23 -17.25
CA LEU A 1077 33.74 41.19 -16.27
C LEU A 1077 34.83 40.24 -16.77
N ILE A 1078 34.85 39.91 -18.07
CA ILE A 1078 35.93 39.09 -18.67
C ILE A 1078 37.25 39.88 -18.63
N GLU A 1079 37.21 41.18 -18.88
CA GLU A 1079 38.39 42.05 -18.81
C GLU A 1079 38.95 42.14 -17.40
N GLU A 1080 38.11 42.38 -16.39
CA GLU A 1080 38.50 42.43 -14.97
C GLU A 1080 39.07 41.09 -14.47
N MET A 1081 38.48 39.97 -14.92
CA MET A 1081 38.99 38.64 -14.64
C MET A 1081 40.38 38.40 -15.24
N TYR A 1082 40.55 38.78 -16.51
CA TYR A 1082 41.81 38.62 -17.23
C TYR A 1082 42.90 39.54 -16.67
N ALA A 1083 42.56 40.78 -16.34
CA ALA A 1083 43.47 41.73 -15.71
C ALA A 1083 43.97 41.19 -14.36
N ALA A 1084 43.07 40.74 -13.49
CA ALA A 1084 43.43 40.15 -12.20
C ALA A 1084 44.29 38.88 -12.35
N PHE A 1085 44.04 38.08 -13.40
CA PHE A 1085 44.86 36.92 -13.73
C PHE A 1085 46.27 37.34 -14.15
N VAL A 1086 46.41 38.29 -15.09
CA VAL A 1086 47.71 38.75 -15.61
C VAL A 1086 48.54 39.44 -14.51
N ASP A 1087 47.92 40.31 -13.72
CA ASP A 1087 48.58 41.02 -12.62
C ASP A 1087 49.18 40.05 -11.59
N ASN A 1088 48.57 38.88 -11.44
CA ASN A 1088 49.00 37.85 -10.52
C ASN A 1088 50.00 36.84 -11.14
N LEU A 1089 50.58 37.06 -12.32
CA LEU A 1089 51.54 36.12 -12.94
C LEU A 1089 53.01 36.37 -12.58
N ASP A 1090 53.34 37.31 -11.69
CA ASP A 1090 54.71 37.55 -11.19
C ASP A 1090 55.77 37.62 -12.31
N THR A 1091 55.47 38.31 -13.42
CA THR A 1091 56.26 38.48 -14.66
C THR A 1091 56.25 37.35 -15.70
N ALA A 1092 55.58 36.21 -15.44
CA ALA A 1092 55.39 35.16 -16.44
C ALA A 1092 54.48 35.61 -17.59
N PRO A 1093 54.73 35.19 -18.85
CA PRO A 1093 53.84 35.51 -19.96
C PRO A 1093 52.50 34.79 -19.79
N PRO A 1094 51.36 35.44 -20.16
CA PRO A 1094 50.05 34.83 -20.01
C PRO A 1094 49.90 33.63 -20.95
N PRO A 1095 49.38 32.49 -20.47
CA PRO A 1095 49.19 31.27 -21.27
C PRO A 1095 48.12 31.37 -22.35
N PHE A 1096 47.33 32.43 -22.38
CA PHE A 1096 46.34 32.75 -23.40
C PHE A 1096 46.08 34.26 -23.44
N THR A 1097 45.58 34.73 -24.57
CA THR A 1097 45.21 36.13 -24.81
C THR A 1097 43.78 36.43 -24.35
N PHE A 1098 43.49 37.71 -24.10
CA PHE A 1098 42.13 38.19 -23.84
C PHE A 1098 41.14 37.77 -24.94
N GLU A 1099 41.53 37.92 -26.21
CA GLU A 1099 40.71 37.53 -27.36
C GLU A 1099 40.40 36.02 -27.39
N GLN A 1100 41.38 35.17 -27.01
CA GLN A 1100 41.13 33.73 -26.88
C GLN A 1100 40.13 33.44 -25.76
N LEU A 1101 40.22 34.14 -24.63
CA LEU A 1101 39.32 33.98 -23.50
C LEU A 1101 37.88 34.43 -23.84
N LYS A 1102 37.73 35.58 -24.50
CA LYS A 1102 36.45 36.09 -25.00
C LYS A 1102 35.83 35.15 -26.03
N LYS A 1103 36.65 34.65 -26.97
CA LYS A 1103 36.19 33.66 -27.94
C LYS A 1103 35.71 32.38 -27.24
N ALA A 1104 36.42 31.90 -26.22
CA ALA A 1104 36.00 30.73 -25.44
C ALA A 1104 34.68 30.96 -24.70
N TYR A 1105 34.45 32.16 -24.15
CA TYR A 1105 33.18 32.53 -23.51
C TYR A 1105 32.00 32.35 -24.47
N ASP A 1106 32.08 32.92 -25.68
CA ASP A 1106 31.00 32.84 -26.67
C ASP A 1106 30.66 31.40 -27.06
N ILE A 1107 31.69 30.56 -27.22
CA ILE A 1107 31.54 29.16 -27.64
C ILE A 1107 30.96 28.30 -26.50
N LEU A 1108 31.43 28.52 -25.28
CA LEU A 1108 31.03 27.74 -24.10
C LEU A 1108 29.66 28.15 -23.56
N PHE A 1109 29.18 29.37 -23.84
CA PHE A 1109 27.94 29.88 -23.28
C PHE A 1109 26.76 28.90 -23.43
N PRO A 1110 26.38 28.41 -24.63
CA PRO A 1110 25.23 27.51 -24.75
C PRO A 1110 25.43 26.20 -24.00
N HIS A 1111 26.66 25.67 -23.98
CA HIS A 1111 26.99 24.40 -23.33
C HIS A 1111 26.90 24.51 -21.80
N CYS A 1112 27.50 25.54 -21.19
CA CYS A 1112 27.41 25.79 -19.75
C CYS A 1112 25.98 26.15 -19.32
N ALA A 1113 25.25 26.91 -20.14
CA ALA A 1113 23.87 27.30 -19.85
C ALA A 1113 22.91 26.11 -19.94
N LEU A 1114 23.15 25.13 -20.82
CA LEU A 1114 22.37 23.88 -20.86
C LEU A 1114 22.50 23.08 -19.55
N PHE A 1115 23.68 23.02 -18.94
CA PHE A 1115 23.83 22.43 -17.60
C PHE A 1115 22.99 23.20 -16.57
N PHE A 1116 23.03 24.54 -16.59
CA PHE A 1116 22.19 25.37 -15.73
C PHE A 1116 20.70 25.05 -15.89
N THR A 1117 20.23 24.73 -17.10
CA THR A 1117 18.81 24.45 -17.31
C THR A 1117 18.28 23.26 -16.52
N THR A 1118 19.15 22.32 -16.13
CA THR A 1118 18.80 21.21 -15.22
C THR A 1118 18.53 21.68 -13.78
N GLY A 1119 19.08 22.84 -13.40
CA GLY A 1119 18.96 23.46 -12.08
C GLY A 1119 17.87 24.54 -11.96
N ILE A 1120 17.13 24.87 -13.03
CA ILE A 1120 16.07 25.92 -12.99
C ILE A 1120 15.01 25.62 -11.92
N VAL A 1121 14.69 24.34 -11.69
CA VAL A 1121 13.74 23.95 -10.63
C VAL A 1121 14.26 24.33 -9.24
N LEU A 1122 15.57 24.19 -9.01
CA LEU A 1122 16.20 24.56 -7.73
C LEU A 1122 16.20 26.08 -7.51
N LEU A 1123 16.21 26.87 -8.59
CA LEU A 1123 16.10 28.32 -8.55
C LEU A 1123 14.66 28.80 -8.28
N LEU A 1124 13.68 28.22 -8.99
CA LEU A 1124 12.28 28.67 -8.97
C LEU A 1124 11.48 28.13 -7.78
N ARG A 1125 11.61 26.84 -7.46
CA ARG A 1125 10.74 26.17 -6.46
C ARG A 1125 10.84 26.77 -5.05
N PRO A 1126 12.03 27.08 -4.50
CA PRO A 1126 12.14 27.66 -3.15
C PRO A 1126 11.50 29.05 -3.06
N ASN A 1127 11.53 29.81 -4.17
CA ASN A 1127 11.05 31.18 -4.22
C ASN A 1127 9.58 31.29 -4.64
N LYS A 1128 8.95 30.21 -5.15
CA LYS A 1128 7.57 30.25 -5.66
C LYS A 1128 6.57 30.68 -4.57
N PRO A 1129 5.78 31.75 -4.80
CA PRO A 1129 4.85 32.26 -3.80
C PRO A 1129 3.72 31.27 -3.48
N GLN A 1130 3.27 31.28 -2.23
CA GLN A 1130 2.13 30.55 -1.68
C GLN A 1130 1.11 31.52 -1.05
N PRO A 1131 -0.16 31.10 -0.88
CA PRO A 1131 -1.17 31.93 -0.24
C PRO A 1131 -0.76 32.35 1.18
N GLY A 1132 -0.59 33.65 1.42
CA GLY A 1132 -0.20 34.21 2.72
C GLY A 1132 1.26 34.67 2.84
N ASP A 1133 2.07 34.49 1.78
CA ASP A 1133 3.46 34.97 1.76
C ASP A 1133 3.58 36.50 1.60
N ASP A 1134 4.72 37.03 2.04
CA ASP A 1134 5.06 38.44 1.94
C ASP A 1134 5.37 38.92 0.51
N GLU A 1135 5.31 40.24 0.32
CA GLU A 1135 5.63 40.91 -0.95
C GLU A 1135 7.10 40.71 -1.37
N GLU A 1136 7.98 40.45 -0.40
CA GLU A 1136 9.41 40.24 -0.62
C GLU A 1136 9.70 38.88 -1.28
N ARG A 1137 8.99 37.81 -0.91
CA ARG A 1137 9.07 36.51 -1.59
C ARG A 1137 8.61 36.60 -3.04
N HIS A 1138 7.56 37.37 -3.31
CA HIS A 1138 7.10 37.62 -4.68
C HIS A 1138 8.17 38.33 -5.52
N LYS A 1139 8.80 39.38 -4.97
CA LYS A 1139 9.89 40.10 -5.66
C LYS A 1139 11.08 39.18 -5.98
N ARG A 1140 11.49 38.32 -5.03
CA ARG A 1140 12.56 37.34 -5.26
C ARG A 1140 12.22 36.33 -6.36
N TYR A 1141 10.97 35.86 -6.39
CA TYR A 1141 10.51 34.95 -7.44
C TYR A 1141 10.60 35.57 -8.83
N GLU A 1142 10.18 36.84 -8.98
CA GLU A 1142 10.27 37.57 -10.25
C GLU A 1142 11.71 37.71 -10.72
N VAL A 1143 12.66 38.00 -9.81
CA VAL A 1143 14.10 38.04 -10.14
C VAL A 1143 14.59 36.67 -10.61
N CYS A 1144 14.23 35.59 -9.92
CA CYS A 1144 14.57 34.23 -10.34
C CYS A 1144 13.96 33.86 -11.71
N LEU A 1145 12.73 34.32 -11.98
CA LEU A 1145 12.03 34.08 -13.24
C LEU A 1145 12.67 34.85 -14.40
N ASP A 1146 13.06 36.12 -14.19
CA ASP A 1146 13.83 36.90 -15.16
C ASP A 1146 15.12 36.18 -15.55
N LYS A 1147 15.91 35.74 -14.55
CA LYS A 1147 17.15 34.99 -14.77
C LYS A 1147 16.93 33.73 -15.60
N ALA A 1148 15.96 32.90 -15.21
CA ALA A 1148 15.66 31.66 -15.91
C ALA A 1148 15.24 31.90 -17.36
N ARG A 1149 14.34 32.87 -17.60
CA ARG A 1149 13.90 33.24 -18.94
C ARG A 1149 15.06 33.75 -19.78
N GLY A 1150 15.83 34.70 -19.26
CA GLY A 1150 16.92 35.32 -20.00
C GLY A 1150 18.00 34.31 -20.39
N VAL A 1151 18.37 33.37 -19.52
CA VAL A 1151 19.35 32.33 -19.85
C VAL A 1151 18.83 31.42 -20.97
N LEU A 1152 17.55 31.02 -20.94
CA LEU A 1152 16.95 30.22 -22.01
C LEU A 1152 16.96 30.94 -23.36
N GLU A 1153 16.69 32.24 -23.37
CA GLU A 1153 16.78 33.08 -24.58
C GLU A 1153 18.23 33.27 -25.06
N ASP A 1154 19.16 33.46 -24.13
CA ASP A 1154 20.58 33.67 -24.43
C ASP A 1154 21.20 32.40 -25.05
N ILE A 1155 20.81 31.20 -24.61
CA ILE A 1155 21.24 29.93 -25.22
C ILE A 1155 20.99 29.94 -26.73
N VAL A 1156 19.77 30.28 -27.15
CA VAL A 1156 19.37 30.33 -28.56
C VAL A 1156 20.13 31.44 -29.30
N THR A 1157 20.30 32.59 -28.66
CA THR A 1157 21.01 33.74 -29.23
C THR A 1157 22.48 33.41 -29.51
N TYR A 1158 23.20 32.86 -28.53
CA TYR A 1158 24.61 32.47 -28.68
C TYR A 1158 24.77 31.30 -29.66
N HIS A 1159 23.83 30.35 -29.68
CA HIS A 1159 23.79 29.27 -30.67
C HIS A 1159 23.76 29.82 -32.11
N GLU A 1160 22.84 30.74 -32.40
CA GLU A 1160 22.70 31.36 -33.71
C GLU A 1160 23.90 32.25 -34.09
N LEU A 1161 24.43 33.01 -33.13
CA LEU A 1161 25.64 33.83 -33.33
C LEU A 1161 26.85 32.95 -33.68
N ASN A 1162 27.02 31.84 -32.97
CA ASN A 1162 28.12 30.90 -33.21
C ASN A 1162 27.99 30.22 -34.58
N LYS A 1163 26.76 29.87 -35.01
CA LYS A 1163 26.51 29.33 -36.36
C LYS A 1163 26.82 30.33 -37.46
N LYS A 1164 26.39 31.60 -37.32
CA LYS A 1164 26.57 32.64 -38.34
C LYS A 1164 28.01 33.14 -38.48
N SER A 1165 28.78 33.15 -37.39
CA SER A 1165 30.13 33.70 -37.34
C SER A 1165 31.24 32.73 -37.77
N GLY A 1166 30.91 31.49 -38.16
CA GLY A 1166 31.89 30.45 -38.44
C GLY A 1166 32.62 29.95 -37.19
N LYS A 1167 32.23 30.41 -35.98
CA LYS A 1167 32.74 29.89 -34.70
C LYS A 1167 32.33 28.42 -34.44
N TYR A 1168 31.45 27.87 -35.29
CA TYR A 1168 31.09 26.44 -35.34
C TYR A 1168 32.12 25.54 -36.06
N ASP A 1169 33.22 26.07 -36.62
CA ASP A 1169 34.37 25.28 -37.14
C ASP A 1169 35.20 24.62 -36.03
N ILE A 1170 34.54 24.23 -34.95
CA ILE A 1170 35.08 23.55 -33.77
C ILE A 1170 34.56 22.13 -33.83
N ASN A 1171 35.43 21.16 -33.56
CA ASN A 1171 35.01 19.77 -33.54
C ASN A 1171 34.29 19.48 -32.21
N TRP A 1172 32.96 19.36 -32.26
CA TRP A 1172 32.11 19.07 -31.10
C TRP A 1172 32.29 17.65 -30.56
N ASN A 1173 32.80 16.74 -31.39
CA ASN A 1173 33.13 15.35 -31.06
C ASN A 1173 34.66 15.11 -31.09
N TYR A 1174 35.44 16.10 -30.68
CA TYR A 1174 36.89 15.97 -30.57
C TYR A 1174 37.22 14.96 -29.47
N VAL A 1175 37.94 13.89 -29.80
CA VAL A 1175 38.34 12.84 -28.85
C VAL A 1175 39.73 13.14 -28.28
#